data_AF-A0A4P1K8V6-F1
#
_entry.id   AF-A0A4P1K8V6-F1
#
_cell.length_a   1.000
_cell.length_b   1.000
_cell.length_c   1.000
_cell.angle_alpha   90.00
_cell.angle_beta   90.00
_cell.angle_gamma   90.00
#
_symmetry.space_group_name_H-M   'P 1'
#
loop_
_entity.id
_entity.type
_entity.pdbx_description
1 polymer ?
#
loop_
_entity_poly.entity_id
_entity_poly.type
_entity_poly.pdbx_seq_one_letter_code
_entity_poly.pdbx_strand_id
1 'polypeptide(L)'
;MRSKPKRDNYAAHAAALTQALAQALPPIPPRDQDPRVPIVGLALGAIIVMETRPLPERSTAKASKVPAGFDFATQDIVVLRSERRDDRTESAVVFVPDGARNFLSGRIAAYGRDPFGQDRPDQARFEVVERFVAAEALALFAEPLVRGGPAVWWEYWIRAAPGRADVVAQTAAQRGLDVHPDRLNFPDTTVLLVHASADHALALAEATVGAVTEVRRSTETILPFLDRGDDRVGQADFVADLAARVTAAPRDAPFICLMDTGVAAAHPLIAPGLAGALAYDEAWGVDDHADGGGHGTGLATLALYGDLHGPMQDLRAVALGHAVVSMKLLAPRDFAPHEPRQYGFVTQGAVAQVEIAHGQAAAYLLATGSQEHSAARPSSWSGALDQIASGSTLGDIGDGLAAASARPKRLLAVATGNVTGGMKADIDPPGPIEDPAQSWNALTIGGYTTKVEPGPDDIGMTPVALANALSPFSRTSSVLPGDLTPIKPEVLFEAGNMLADRSGFCGYRPSVSLLCAGSDVIREPLTPIWATSAATGVAGQFFGRLEAALPGLWPETYRGLTVQSADWPAPMRKQLIGTGAHWKTGPKGKKQTIIRSFGYGVPSLDRAVASARNAVTLIAQAEIQPFAAAQEGRGAVYNEMHFYNLPWPTRALEALENEIVVMKVALSYFIEPNLTGRAATRPDTYRSFGLRFGMKRRGETDVQFRARVNAAQQKEAVADKEADHWLLGPMAVNVGSLHCDLWRGRAIELAGHDAIAIYPVGGWWKSHQGQRRMNDKGRYSLTITLSASGHEVDMHSEIETLLEAKVAATLLGVAAEA
;
A
#
# COMPACT_ATOMS: atom_id res chain seq x y z
N MET A 1 -10.48 -60.54 0.99
CA MET A 1 -9.27 -61.03 0.30
C MET A 1 -8.07 -60.23 0.83
N ARG A 2 -7.11 -60.88 1.51
CA ARG A 2 -5.86 -60.21 1.91
C ARG A 2 -5.09 -59.81 0.65
N SER A 3 -4.63 -58.56 0.55
CA SER A 3 -3.80 -58.13 -0.59
C SER A 3 -2.54 -58.99 -0.64
N LYS A 4 -2.04 -59.29 -1.84
CA LYS A 4 -0.74 -59.97 -1.96
C LYS A 4 0.34 -59.09 -1.29
N PRO A 5 1.20 -59.67 -0.44
CA PRO A 5 2.29 -58.93 0.18
C PRO A 5 3.16 -58.32 -0.91
N LYS A 6 3.50 -57.05 -0.73
CA LYS A 6 4.33 -56.31 -1.69
C LYS A 6 5.83 -56.40 -1.38
N ARG A 7 6.20 -56.93 -0.21
CA ARG A 7 7.57 -57.09 0.26
C ARG A 7 7.82 -58.54 0.66
N ASP A 8 8.96 -59.08 0.25
CA ASP A 8 9.35 -60.46 0.56
C ASP A 8 9.81 -60.62 2.02
N ASN A 9 10.37 -59.55 2.60
CA ASN A 9 10.80 -59.52 4.00
C ASN A 9 10.54 -58.14 4.64
N TYR A 10 9.46 -58.04 5.43
CA TYR A 10 9.07 -56.80 6.11
C TYR A 10 10.06 -56.36 7.19
N ALA A 11 10.71 -57.29 7.89
CA ALA A 11 11.69 -56.96 8.93
C ALA A 11 12.95 -56.32 8.33
N ALA A 12 13.46 -56.90 7.24
CA ALA A 12 14.60 -56.33 6.50
C ALA A 12 14.25 -54.97 5.88
N HIS A 13 13.05 -54.84 5.30
CA HIS A 13 12.58 -53.57 4.72
C HIS A 13 12.44 -52.48 5.78
N ALA A 14 11.84 -52.77 6.93
CA ALA A 14 11.74 -51.83 8.04
C ALA A 14 13.11 -51.40 8.57
N ALA A 15 14.07 -52.33 8.71
CA ALA A 15 15.43 -52.01 9.12
C ALA A 15 16.12 -51.06 8.12
N ALA A 16 15.95 -51.31 6.82
CA ALA A 16 16.48 -50.44 5.76
C ALA A 16 15.84 -49.04 5.80
N LEU A 17 14.52 -48.94 5.98
CA LEU A 17 13.82 -47.65 6.10
C LEU A 17 14.24 -46.88 7.35
N THR A 18 14.40 -47.55 8.50
CA THR A 18 14.88 -46.92 9.74
C THR A 18 16.30 -46.39 9.58
N GLN A 19 17.18 -47.16 8.93
CA GLN A 19 18.55 -46.72 8.63
C GLN A 19 18.55 -45.53 7.67
N ALA A 20 17.76 -45.58 6.59
CA ALA A 20 17.62 -44.48 5.64
C ALA A 20 17.07 -43.21 6.29
N LEU A 21 16.06 -43.34 7.16
CA LEU A 21 15.51 -42.22 7.93
C LEU A 21 16.56 -41.57 8.84
N ALA A 22 17.35 -42.38 9.54
CA ALA A 22 18.41 -41.89 10.43
C ALA A 22 19.53 -41.17 9.66
N GLN A 23 19.84 -41.61 8.43
CA GLN A 23 20.81 -40.94 7.54
C GLN A 23 20.25 -39.69 6.88
N ALA A 24 18.95 -39.66 6.59
CA ALA A 24 18.27 -38.54 5.93
C ALA A 24 18.05 -37.35 6.87
N LEU A 25 17.80 -37.60 8.16
CA LEU A 25 17.54 -36.54 9.14
C LEU A 25 18.85 -35.86 9.60
N PRO A 26 18.99 -34.53 9.43
CA PRO A 26 20.18 -33.81 9.89
C PRO A 26 20.24 -33.73 11.42
N PRO A 27 21.41 -33.54 12.04
CA PRO A 27 21.51 -33.32 13.49
C PRO A 27 20.66 -32.12 13.93
N ILE A 28 20.10 -32.18 15.14
CA ILE A 28 19.33 -31.05 15.70
C ILE A 28 20.33 -29.95 16.08
N PRO A 29 20.21 -28.72 15.55
CA PRO A 29 21.07 -27.61 15.92
C PRO A 29 21.00 -27.30 17.42
N PRO A 30 22.10 -26.87 18.05
CA PRO A 30 22.05 -26.37 19.42
C PRO A 30 21.27 -25.05 19.46
N ARG A 31 20.60 -24.77 20.60
CA ARG A 31 19.63 -23.66 20.72
C ARG A 31 20.19 -22.28 20.36
N ASP A 32 21.47 -22.04 20.59
CA ASP A 32 22.18 -20.79 20.32
C ASP A 32 22.56 -20.59 18.84
N GLN A 33 22.44 -21.64 18.01
CA GLN A 33 22.82 -21.64 16.60
C GLN A 33 21.71 -22.18 15.70
N ASP A 34 20.46 -22.21 16.19
CA ASP A 34 19.32 -22.68 15.42
C ASP A 34 18.82 -21.58 14.48
N PRO A 35 18.97 -21.73 13.15
CA PRO A 35 18.54 -20.71 12.19
C PRO A 35 17.03 -20.71 11.96
N ARG A 36 16.29 -21.65 12.54
CA ARG A 36 14.85 -21.84 12.37
C ARG A 36 14.07 -20.89 13.28
N VAL A 37 13.04 -20.26 12.75
CA VAL A 37 12.20 -19.33 13.50
C VAL A 37 11.10 -20.09 14.24
N PRO A 38 10.90 -19.84 15.54
CA PRO A 38 9.78 -20.42 16.28
C PRO A 38 8.45 -19.86 15.75
N ILE A 39 7.55 -20.76 15.35
CA ILE A 39 6.22 -20.43 14.84
C ILE A 39 5.19 -20.99 15.81
N VAL A 40 4.25 -20.16 16.27
CA VAL A 40 3.20 -20.58 17.21
C VAL A 40 2.41 -21.75 16.62
N GLY A 41 2.28 -22.84 17.39
CA GLY A 41 1.58 -24.05 16.94
C GLY A 41 2.33 -24.89 15.90
N LEU A 42 3.63 -24.66 15.69
CA LEU A 42 4.49 -25.50 14.86
C LEU A 42 5.78 -25.83 15.60
N ALA A 43 6.05 -27.13 15.82
CA ALA A 43 7.29 -27.57 16.41
C ALA A 43 8.46 -27.41 15.42
N LEU A 44 9.67 -27.15 15.91
CA LEU A 44 10.88 -27.17 15.08
C LEU A 44 11.12 -28.59 14.55
N GLY A 45 11.57 -28.68 13.30
CA GLY A 45 11.79 -29.96 12.64
C GLY A 45 12.70 -29.85 11.43
N ALA A 46 12.76 -30.93 10.66
CA ALA A 46 13.51 -31.03 9.41
C ALA A 46 12.63 -31.63 8.32
N ILE A 47 13.06 -31.51 7.07
CA ILE A 47 12.42 -32.17 5.93
C ILE A 47 13.29 -33.30 5.39
N ILE A 48 12.62 -34.31 4.85
CA ILE A 48 13.23 -35.43 4.12
C ILE A 48 12.43 -35.66 2.84
N VAL A 49 13.03 -36.31 1.85
CA VAL A 49 12.31 -36.80 0.67
C VAL A 49 12.00 -38.28 0.87
N MET A 50 10.73 -38.64 0.76
CA MET A 50 10.25 -40.00 0.69
C MET A 50 10.09 -40.40 -0.78
N GLU A 51 10.67 -41.52 -1.18
CA GLU A 51 10.52 -42.06 -2.53
C GLU A 51 9.72 -43.37 -2.50
N THR A 52 8.79 -43.51 -3.43
CA THR A 52 8.00 -44.73 -3.60
C THR A 52 8.73 -45.75 -4.47
N ARG A 53 8.37 -47.02 -4.30
CA ARG A 53 8.98 -48.12 -5.07
C ARG A 53 8.58 -48.07 -6.54
N PRO A 54 9.47 -48.45 -7.48
CA PRO A 54 9.10 -48.66 -8.88
C PRO A 54 7.99 -49.70 -9.04
N LEU A 55 7.14 -49.50 -10.05
CA LEU A 55 6.16 -50.51 -10.44
C LEU A 55 6.84 -51.64 -11.22
N PRO A 56 6.41 -52.91 -11.06
CA PRO A 56 6.85 -53.98 -11.94
C PRO A 56 6.56 -53.66 -13.42
N GLU A 57 7.42 -54.09 -14.34
CA GLU A 57 7.32 -53.78 -15.77
C GLU A 57 5.93 -54.08 -16.37
N ARG A 58 5.26 -55.14 -15.90
CA ARG A 58 3.93 -55.57 -16.37
C ARG A 58 2.75 -55.02 -15.54
N SER A 59 2.97 -54.02 -14.69
CA SER A 59 1.93 -53.43 -13.85
C SER A 59 0.94 -52.58 -14.66
N THR A 60 -0.36 -52.82 -14.45
CA THR A 60 -1.46 -52.00 -14.99
C THR A 60 -1.73 -50.73 -14.17
N ALA A 61 -1.09 -50.58 -13.00
CA ALA A 61 -1.23 -49.39 -12.18
C ALA A 61 -0.61 -48.17 -12.88
N LYS A 62 -1.29 -47.02 -12.77
CA LYS A 62 -0.83 -45.76 -13.39
C LYS A 62 0.45 -45.24 -12.74
N ALA A 63 0.57 -45.34 -11.41
CA ALA A 63 1.74 -44.90 -10.64
C ALA A 63 1.86 -45.66 -9.31
N SER A 64 3.06 -45.71 -8.76
CA SER A 64 3.31 -46.06 -7.36
C SER A 64 3.12 -44.80 -6.53
N LYS A 65 1.96 -44.70 -5.86
CA LYS A 65 1.54 -43.46 -5.21
C LYS A 65 2.12 -43.29 -3.82
N VAL A 66 2.38 -42.04 -3.45
CA VAL A 66 2.60 -41.61 -2.07
C VAL A 66 1.38 -42.07 -1.25
N PRO A 67 1.57 -42.72 -0.08
CA PRO A 67 0.45 -43.20 0.72
C PRO A 67 -0.43 -42.05 1.19
N ALA A 68 -1.71 -42.07 0.80
CA ALA A 68 -2.70 -41.05 1.19
C ALA A 68 -2.88 -40.92 2.72
N GLY A 69 -2.53 -41.97 3.47
CA GLY A 69 -2.58 -41.97 4.93
C GLY A 69 -1.21 -41.86 5.59
N PHE A 70 -0.17 -41.34 4.94
CA PHE A 70 1.17 -41.28 5.54
C PHE A 70 1.22 -40.38 6.80
N ASP A 71 0.45 -39.30 6.82
CA ASP A 71 0.51 -38.26 7.87
C ASP A 71 0.16 -38.76 9.28
N PHE A 72 0.91 -38.28 10.27
CA PHE A 72 0.63 -38.44 11.69
C PHE A 72 0.29 -37.08 12.30
N ALA A 73 -0.96 -36.65 12.14
CA ALA A 73 -1.44 -35.31 12.51
C ALA A 73 -1.13 -34.91 13.96
N THR A 74 -1.23 -35.84 14.92
CA THR A 74 -0.94 -35.56 16.34
C THR A 74 0.54 -35.25 16.60
N GLN A 75 1.44 -35.81 15.80
CA GLN A 75 2.89 -35.58 15.90
C GLN A 75 3.39 -34.57 14.88
N ASP A 76 2.47 -33.96 14.11
CA ASP A 76 2.73 -33.03 13.00
C ASP A 76 3.74 -33.55 11.96
N ILE A 77 3.81 -34.88 11.77
CA ILE A 77 4.53 -35.48 10.65
C ILE A 77 3.60 -35.43 9.44
N VAL A 78 3.95 -34.63 8.45
CA VAL A 78 3.07 -34.34 7.32
C VAL A 78 3.81 -34.37 6.00
N VAL A 79 3.14 -34.84 4.95
CA VAL A 79 3.57 -34.61 3.57
C VAL A 79 3.32 -33.15 3.22
N LEU A 80 4.37 -32.42 2.84
CA LEU A 80 4.31 -31.02 2.44
C LEU A 80 3.94 -30.88 0.97
N ARG A 81 4.62 -31.61 0.10
CA ARG A 81 4.34 -31.68 -1.33
C ARG A 81 4.72 -33.04 -1.89
N SER A 82 4.11 -33.41 -3.00
CA SER A 82 4.43 -34.63 -3.75
C SER A 82 4.58 -34.34 -5.23
N GLU A 83 5.47 -35.06 -5.89
CA GLU A 83 5.69 -34.99 -7.33
C GLU A 83 5.65 -36.39 -7.93
N ARG A 84 5.22 -36.49 -9.19
CA ARG A 84 5.25 -37.73 -9.95
C ARG A 84 6.38 -37.69 -10.96
N ARG A 85 7.18 -38.75 -11.00
CA ARG A 85 8.31 -38.93 -11.92
C ARG A 85 7.88 -39.67 -13.18
N ASP A 86 8.67 -39.51 -14.24
CA ASP A 86 8.44 -40.15 -15.54
C ASP A 86 8.41 -41.68 -15.47
N ASP A 87 9.17 -42.26 -14.54
CA ASP A 87 9.23 -43.70 -14.28
C ASP A 87 7.97 -44.26 -13.56
N ARG A 88 6.95 -43.42 -13.36
CA ARG A 88 5.68 -43.70 -12.66
C ARG A 88 5.84 -43.93 -11.16
N THR A 89 6.97 -43.54 -10.56
CA THR A 89 7.08 -43.37 -9.10
C THR A 89 6.64 -41.98 -8.67
N GLU A 90 6.30 -41.83 -7.41
CA GLU A 90 6.11 -40.54 -6.75
C GLU A 90 7.18 -40.32 -5.68
N SER A 91 7.59 -39.06 -5.52
CA SER A 91 8.38 -38.56 -4.38
C SER A 91 7.56 -37.56 -3.58
N ALA A 92 7.84 -37.45 -2.28
CA ALA A 92 7.20 -36.48 -1.41
C ALA A 92 8.19 -35.85 -0.44
N VAL A 93 8.09 -34.54 -0.24
CA VAL A 93 8.78 -33.85 0.84
C VAL A 93 7.96 -34.02 2.12
N VAL A 94 8.57 -34.56 3.15
CA VAL A 94 7.93 -34.86 4.43
C VAL A 94 8.56 -34.00 5.51
N PHE A 95 7.74 -33.30 6.28
CA PHE A 95 8.18 -32.62 7.49
C PHE A 95 8.16 -33.58 8.69
N VAL A 96 9.25 -33.59 9.46
CA VAL A 96 9.40 -34.39 10.66
C VAL A 96 9.84 -33.49 11.82
N PRO A 97 8.96 -33.22 12.80
CA PRO A 97 9.34 -32.50 14.01
C PRO A 97 10.46 -33.18 14.78
N ASP A 98 11.32 -32.39 15.41
CA ASP A 98 12.48 -32.89 16.16
C ASP A 98 12.07 -33.83 17.28
N GLY A 99 10.97 -33.51 17.98
CA GLY A 99 10.39 -34.36 19.03
C GLY A 99 9.70 -35.63 18.51
N ALA A 100 9.40 -35.72 17.20
CA ALA A 100 8.67 -36.83 16.59
C ALA A 100 9.58 -37.85 15.88
N ARG A 101 10.89 -37.60 15.78
CA ARG A 101 11.85 -38.47 15.08
C ARG A 101 11.86 -39.91 15.62
N ASN A 102 11.90 -40.06 16.95
CA ASN A 102 11.86 -41.37 17.61
C ASN A 102 10.51 -42.07 17.45
N PHE A 103 9.41 -41.31 17.42
CA PHE A 103 8.08 -41.85 17.18
C PHE A 103 8.00 -42.46 15.78
N LEU A 104 8.43 -41.74 14.73
CA LEU A 104 8.41 -42.23 13.36
C LEU A 104 9.27 -43.50 13.19
N SER A 105 10.49 -43.48 13.73
CA SER A 105 11.38 -44.66 13.77
C SER A 105 10.71 -45.86 14.46
N GLY A 106 10.03 -45.62 15.59
CA GLY A 106 9.26 -46.64 16.31
C GLY A 106 8.10 -47.22 15.50
N ARG A 107 7.37 -46.40 14.72
CA ARG A 107 6.30 -46.87 13.83
C ARG A 107 6.82 -47.73 12.69
N ILE A 108 7.95 -47.35 12.07
CA ILE A 108 8.62 -48.15 11.03
C ILE A 108 9.07 -49.50 11.63
N ALA A 109 9.68 -49.48 12.81
CA ALA A 109 10.11 -50.70 13.49
C ALA A 109 8.93 -51.63 13.84
N ALA A 110 7.79 -51.07 14.28
CA ALA A 110 6.57 -51.84 14.54
C ALA A 110 6.00 -52.47 13.26
N TYR A 111 6.02 -51.74 12.14
CA TYR A 111 5.65 -52.26 10.83
C TYR A 111 6.49 -53.48 10.42
N GLY A 112 7.77 -53.54 10.80
CA GLY A 112 8.66 -54.67 10.52
C GLY A 112 8.41 -55.93 11.33
N ARG A 113 7.67 -55.87 12.45
CA ARG A 113 7.44 -57.02 13.35
C ARG A 113 6.44 -58.01 12.76
N ASP A 114 6.55 -59.28 13.12
CA ASP A 114 5.52 -60.26 12.76
C ASP A 114 4.19 -59.87 13.41
N PRO A 115 3.07 -59.75 12.66
CA PRO A 115 1.78 -59.40 13.24
C PRO A 115 1.11 -60.57 13.98
N PHE A 116 1.72 -61.75 14.05
CA PHE A 116 1.22 -62.92 14.79
C PHE A 116 -0.26 -63.26 14.46
N GLY A 117 -0.61 -63.20 13.18
CA GLY A 117 -1.96 -63.49 12.68
C GLY A 117 -2.92 -62.28 12.63
N GLN A 118 -2.55 -61.13 13.21
CA GLN A 118 -3.28 -59.86 13.11
C GLN A 118 -2.92 -59.08 11.84
N ASP A 119 -3.54 -57.90 11.66
CA ASP A 119 -3.17 -56.98 10.60
C ASP A 119 -1.87 -56.25 10.94
N ARG A 120 -0.97 -56.11 9.96
CA ARG A 120 0.33 -55.45 10.16
C ARG A 120 0.13 -53.94 10.35
N PRO A 121 0.65 -53.33 11.44
CA PRO A 121 0.46 -51.92 11.70
C PRO A 121 1.11 -51.07 10.60
N ASP A 122 0.43 -49.99 10.19
CA ASP A 122 0.88 -49.03 9.18
C ASP A 122 1.35 -49.63 7.85
N GLN A 123 0.93 -50.85 7.52
CA GLN A 123 1.33 -51.51 6.28
C GLN A 123 1.05 -50.63 5.07
N ALA A 124 -0.14 -50.03 4.99
CA ALA A 124 -0.51 -49.13 3.90
C ALA A 124 0.38 -47.87 3.81
N ARG A 125 1.02 -47.44 4.91
CA ARG A 125 1.89 -46.25 4.97
C ARG A 125 3.31 -46.55 4.53
N PHE A 126 3.89 -47.69 4.95
CA PHE A 126 5.32 -47.96 4.74
C PHE A 126 5.62 -48.94 3.61
N GLU A 127 4.68 -49.81 3.26
CA GLU A 127 4.93 -50.91 2.30
C GLU A 127 5.32 -50.44 0.89
N VAL A 128 4.79 -49.29 0.48
CA VAL A 128 5.08 -48.66 -0.82
C VAL A 128 6.30 -47.75 -0.82
N VAL A 129 6.83 -47.41 0.36
CA VAL A 129 8.02 -46.55 0.51
C VAL A 129 9.26 -47.37 0.20
N GLU A 130 10.11 -46.83 -0.66
CA GLU A 130 11.38 -47.46 -1.04
C GLU A 130 12.52 -46.97 -0.15
N ARG A 131 12.64 -45.65 0.02
CA ARG A 131 13.66 -45.04 0.88
C ARG A 131 13.29 -43.63 1.32
N PHE A 132 14.02 -43.16 2.33
CA PHE A 132 14.08 -41.76 2.72
C PHE A 132 15.44 -41.18 2.32
N VAL A 133 15.45 -39.95 1.84
CA VAL A 133 16.64 -39.22 1.37
C VAL A 133 16.72 -37.88 2.09
N ALA A 134 17.95 -37.45 2.42
CA ALA A 134 18.17 -36.13 2.99
C ALA A 134 17.64 -35.03 2.06
N ALA A 135 17.03 -33.99 2.64
CA ALA A 135 16.48 -32.88 1.89
C ALA A 135 16.84 -31.56 2.55
N GLU A 136 17.13 -30.57 1.71
CA GLU A 136 17.27 -29.18 2.10
C GLU A 136 16.02 -28.40 1.67
N ALA A 137 15.87 -27.16 2.14
CA ALA A 137 14.73 -26.29 1.79
C ALA A 137 14.57 -26.08 0.27
N LEU A 138 15.63 -26.29 -0.51
CA LEU A 138 15.58 -26.29 -1.98
C LEU A 138 14.55 -27.29 -2.53
N ALA A 139 14.29 -28.41 -1.84
CA ALA A 139 13.28 -29.38 -2.24
C ALA A 139 11.84 -28.84 -2.18
N LEU A 140 11.61 -27.70 -1.51
CA LEU A 140 10.31 -27.03 -1.50
C LEU A 140 10.05 -26.23 -2.78
N PHE A 141 11.07 -25.97 -3.62
CA PHE A 141 10.91 -25.21 -4.85
C PHE A 141 10.31 -26.08 -5.96
N ALA A 142 9.24 -25.60 -6.59
CA ALA A 142 8.54 -26.32 -7.66
C ALA A 142 9.40 -26.47 -8.92
N GLU A 143 10.24 -25.48 -9.18
CA GLU A 143 11.10 -25.37 -10.36
C GLU A 143 12.57 -25.27 -9.94
N PRO A 144 13.53 -25.65 -10.81
CA PRO A 144 14.95 -25.46 -10.55
C PRO A 144 15.29 -24.00 -10.22
N LEU A 145 15.89 -23.78 -9.05
CA LEU A 145 16.23 -22.43 -8.58
C LEU A 145 17.45 -21.88 -9.34
N VAL A 146 17.23 -20.84 -10.16
CA VAL A 146 18.30 -20.12 -10.85
C VAL A 146 18.89 -19.04 -9.94
N ARG A 147 20.15 -19.19 -9.54
CA ARG A 147 20.87 -18.23 -8.67
C ARG A 147 21.57 -17.13 -9.46
N GLY A 148 21.88 -16.00 -8.79
CA GLY A 148 22.61 -14.89 -9.38
C GLY A 148 21.81 -13.95 -10.29
N GLY A 149 20.49 -14.17 -10.41
CA GLY A 149 19.56 -13.28 -11.11
C GLY A 149 19.03 -12.13 -10.23
N PRO A 150 18.28 -11.18 -10.82
CA PRO A 150 17.58 -10.15 -10.06
C PRO A 150 16.55 -10.74 -9.10
N ALA A 151 16.13 -9.95 -8.12
CA ALA A 151 15.00 -10.33 -7.27
C ALA A 151 13.72 -10.42 -8.11
N VAL A 152 12.87 -11.40 -7.79
CA VAL A 152 11.56 -11.66 -8.40
C VAL A 152 10.55 -11.95 -7.29
N TRP A 153 9.27 -11.93 -7.63
CA TRP A 153 8.20 -12.34 -6.70
C TRP A 153 8.14 -13.86 -6.60
N TRP A 154 8.12 -14.35 -5.36
CA TRP A 154 7.97 -15.76 -5.02
C TRP A 154 6.67 -15.98 -4.27
N GLU A 155 5.92 -16.99 -4.65
CA GLU A 155 4.81 -17.52 -3.89
C GLU A 155 5.32 -18.48 -2.82
N TYR A 156 5.01 -18.19 -1.56
CA TYR A 156 5.21 -19.10 -0.44
C TYR A 156 3.87 -19.71 -0.06
N TRP A 157 3.74 -21.01 -0.30
CA TRP A 157 2.53 -21.77 0.00
C TRP A 157 2.61 -22.29 1.44
N ILE A 158 1.89 -21.65 2.37
CA ILE A 158 2.02 -21.87 3.81
C ILE A 158 0.85 -22.71 4.32
N ARG A 159 1.12 -23.77 5.06
CA ARG A 159 0.09 -24.61 5.70
C ARG A 159 -0.87 -23.76 6.53
N ALA A 160 -2.18 -23.87 6.31
CA ALA A 160 -3.17 -23.10 7.06
C ALA A 160 -3.09 -23.38 8.58
N ALA A 161 -2.88 -22.32 9.36
CA ALA A 161 -3.02 -22.28 10.81
C ALA A 161 -3.06 -20.81 11.27
N PRO A 162 -3.81 -20.47 12.33
CA PRO A 162 -3.86 -19.11 12.85
C PRO A 162 -2.46 -18.53 13.11
N GLY A 163 -2.18 -17.34 12.57
CA GLY A 163 -0.92 -16.61 12.79
C GLY A 163 0.31 -17.17 12.06
N ARG A 164 0.24 -18.36 11.43
CA ARG A 164 1.43 -18.98 10.82
C ARG A 164 1.96 -18.17 9.63
N ALA A 165 1.07 -17.74 8.74
CA ALA A 165 1.45 -16.88 7.61
C ALA A 165 1.98 -15.52 8.08
N ASP A 166 1.44 -14.97 9.18
CA ASP A 166 1.91 -13.70 9.75
C ASP A 166 3.35 -13.78 10.23
N VAL A 167 3.74 -14.88 10.89
CA VAL A 167 5.12 -15.08 11.33
C VAL A 167 6.08 -15.20 10.13
N VAL A 168 5.68 -15.89 9.05
CA VAL A 168 6.50 -15.97 7.82
C VAL A 168 6.65 -14.59 7.18
N ALA A 169 5.54 -13.84 7.06
CA ALA A 169 5.56 -12.46 6.54
C ALA A 169 6.44 -11.53 7.39
N GLN A 170 6.33 -11.61 8.71
CA GLN A 170 7.13 -10.83 9.64
C GLN A 170 8.62 -11.20 9.55
N THR A 171 8.94 -12.50 9.43
CA THR A 171 10.30 -12.99 9.24
C THR A 171 10.91 -12.46 7.94
N ALA A 172 10.14 -12.46 6.85
CA ALA A 172 10.57 -11.89 5.58
C ALA A 172 10.84 -10.39 5.70
N ALA A 173 9.94 -9.64 6.34
CA ALA A 173 10.08 -8.20 6.56
C ALA A 173 11.28 -7.85 7.46
N GLN A 174 11.54 -8.62 8.53
CA GLN A 174 12.71 -8.46 9.40
C GLN A 174 14.03 -8.69 8.65
N ARG A 175 14.02 -9.58 7.64
CA ARG A 175 15.15 -9.81 6.73
C ARG A 175 15.27 -8.76 5.62
N GLY A 176 14.41 -7.73 5.63
CA GLY A 176 14.42 -6.65 4.65
C GLY A 176 13.89 -7.04 3.27
N LEU A 177 13.10 -8.13 3.18
CA LEU A 177 12.42 -8.54 1.96
C LEU A 177 11.07 -7.82 1.85
N ASP A 178 10.65 -7.46 0.64
CA ASP A 178 9.33 -6.87 0.43
C ASP A 178 8.28 -7.99 0.43
N VAL A 179 7.21 -7.82 1.20
CA VAL A 179 6.07 -8.75 1.25
C VAL A 179 4.86 -8.03 0.70
N HIS A 180 4.15 -8.65 -0.24
CA HIS A 180 2.93 -8.05 -0.79
C HIS A 180 1.85 -7.99 0.30
N PRO A 181 1.04 -6.90 0.38
CA PRO A 181 -0.01 -6.79 1.40
C PRO A 181 -1.12 -7.84 1.19
N ASP A 182 -1.47 -8.13 -0.06
CA ASP A 182 -2.47 -9.15 -0.38
C ASP A 182 -1.92 -10.58 -0.25
N ARG A 183 -2.81 -11.50 0.12
CA ARG A 183 -2.56 -12.93 0.32
C ARG A 183 -3.70 -13.74 -0.29
N LEU A 184 -3.40 -14.93 -0.82
CA LEU A 184 -4.44 -15.87 -1.24
C LEU A 184 -4.71 -16.87 -0.12
N ASN A 185 -5.98 -17.08 0.23
CA ASN A 185 -6.37 -18.01 1.29
C ASN A 185 -7.18 -19.17 0.71
N PHE A 186 -6.68 -20.38 0.92
CA PHE A 186 -7.31 -21.66 0.62
C PHE A 186 -7.63 -22.40 1.93
N PRO A 187 -8.51 -23.41 1.92
CA PRO A 187 -8.87 -24.14 3.14
C PRO A 187 -7.67 -24.68 3.93
N ASP A 188 -6.66 -25.18 3.23
CA ASP A 188 -5.48 -25.81 3.86
C ASP A 188 -4.18 -25.01 3.65
N THR A 189 -4.22 -23.87 2.95
CA THR A 189 -3.00 -23.12 2.58
C THR A 189 -3.25 -21.62 2.46
N THR A 190 -2.31 -20.80 2.92
CA THR A 190 -2.24 -19.36 2.62
C THR A 190 -1.01 -19.11 1.75
N VAL A 191 -1.17 -18.41 0.62
CA VAL A 191 -0.06 -18.02 -0.26
C VAL A 191 0.36 -16.59 0.03
N LEU A 192 1.64 -16.41 0.37
CA LEU A 192 2.28 -15.09 0.49
C LEU A 192 3.14 -14.81 -0.74
N LEU A 193 3.16 -13.55 -1.17
CA LEU A 193 4.10 -13.08 -2.19
C LEU A 193 5.26 -12.35 -1.51
N VAL A 194 6.48 -12.81 -1.77
CA VAL A 194 7.72 -12.23 -1.23
C VAL A 194 8.67 -11.90 -2.38
N HIS A 195 9.10 -10.65 -2.47
CA HIS A 195 10.05 -10.20 -3.48
C HIS A 195 11.48 -10.39 -2.97
N ALA A 196 12.21 -11.32 -3.59
CA ALA A 196 13.52 -11.73 -3.11
C ALA A 196 14.41 -12.25 -4.24
N SER A 197 15.73 -12.13 -4.08
CA SER A 197 16.66 -12.93 -4.89
C SER A 197 16.50 -14.41 -4.54
N ALA A 198 16.87 -15.29 -5.47
CA ALA A 198 16.83 -16.74 -5.25
C ALA A 198 17.48 -17.19 -3.93
N ASP A 199 18.63 -16.60 -3.57
CA ASP A 199 19.33 -16.95 -2.32
C ASP A 199 18.57 -16.49 -1.07
N HIS A 200 17.97 -15.30 -1.09
CA HIS A 200 17.16 -14.82 0.02
C HIS A 200 15.84 -15.58 0.15
N ALA A 201 15.24 -15.96 -0.98
CA ALA A 201 14.04 -16.79 -0.99
C ALA A 201 14.31 -18.16 -0.35
N LEU A 202 15.42 -18.80 -0.74
CA LEU A 202 15.85 -20.05 -0.12
C LEU A 202 16.11 -19.88 1.38
N ALA A 203 16.83 -18.83 1.79
CA ALA A 203 17.12 -18.57 3.20
C ALA A 203 15.85 -18.34 4.04
N LEU A 204 14.79 -17.76 3.47
CA LEU A 204 13.49 -17.62 4.14
C LEU A 204 12.79 -18.98 4.28
N ALA A 205 12.84 -19.82 3.24
CA ALA A 205 12.29 -21.18 3.29
C ALA A 205 13.00 -22.04 4.35
N GLU A 206 14.33 -21.93 4.46
CA GLU A 206 15.14 -22.58 5.51
C GLU A 206 14.77 -22.15 6.92
N ALA A 207 14.47 -20.86 7.11
CA ALA A 207 14.09 -20.31 8.39
C ALA A 207 12.69 -20.74 8.84
N THR A 208 11.82 -21.11 7.90
CA THR A 208 10.39 -21.36 8.12
C THR A 208 9.98 -22.79 7.75
N VAL A 209 10.94 -23.72 7.78
CA VAL A 209 10.74 -25.14 7.47
C VAL A 209 9.58 -25.72 8.29
N GLY A 210 8.72 -26.49 7.62
CA GLY A 210 7.53 -27.08 8.21
C GLY A 210 6.28 -26.20 8.19
N ALA A 211 6.43 -24.89 8.00
CA ALA A 211 5.32 -23.98 7.70
C ALA A 211 5.05 -23.91 6.19
N VAL A 212 6.11 -23.85 5.39
CA VAL A 212 6.05 -23.76 3.92
C VAL A 212 5.94 -25.16 3.32
N THR A 213 4.93 -25.34 2.47
CA THR A 213 4.70 -26.57 1.69
C THR A 213 5.42 -26.56 0.35
N GLU A 214 5.44 -25.40 -0.29
CA GLU A 214 5.97 -25.22 -1.64
C GLU A 214 6.38 -23.76 -1.86
N VAL A 215 7.39 -23.53 -2.71
CA VAL A 215 7.79 -22.21 -3.19
C VAL A 215 7.75 -22.20 -4.71
N ARG A 216 7.05 -21.23 -5.29
CA ARG A 216 6.93 -21.05 -6.74
C ARG A 216 7.38 -19.66 -7.15
N ARG A 217 7.86 -19.52 -8.38
CA ARG A 217 8.02 -18.20 -8.97
C ARG A 217 6.63 -17.67 -9.34
N SER A 218 6.31 -16.45 -8.94
CA SER A 218 5.05 -15.80 -9.33
C SER A 218 5.15 -15.33 -10.78
N THR A 219 4.28 -15.85 -11.67
CA THR A 219 4.10 -15.28 -13.02
C THR A 219 2.96 -14.27 -12.97
N GLU A 220 3.26 -13.05 -12.53
CA GLU A 220 2.30 -11.94 -12.46
C GLU A 220 2.03 -11.37 -13.86
N THR A 221 1.20 -12.05 -14.65
CA THR A 221 0.76 -11.52 -15.94
C THR A 221 -0.75 -11.61 -16.11
N ILE A 222 -1.32 -10.52 -16.63
CA ILE A 222 -2.75 -10.43 -16.90
C ILE A 222 -3.15 -11.10 -18.24
N LEU A 223 -2.16 -11.51 -19.04
CA LEU A 223 -2.38 -11.99 -20.42
C LEU A 223 -3.37 -13.17 -20.53
N PRO A 224 -3.39 -14.17 -19.62
CA PRO A 224 -4.38 -15.24 -19.69
C PRO A 224 -5.82 -14.74 -19.57
N PHE A 225 -6.06 -13.64 -18.84
CA PHE A 225 -7.39 -13.03 -18.72
C PHE A 225 -7.77 -12.18 -19.93
N LEU A 226 -6.78 -11.79 -20.75
CA LEU A 226 -6.99 -11.00 -21.95
C LEU A 226 -7.13 -11.87 -23.21
N ASP A 227 -6.82 -13.16 -23.12
CA ASP A 227 -6.88 -14.08 -24.25
C ASP A 227 -8.32 -14.17 -24.82
N ARG A 228 -8.40 -14.20 -26.14
CA ARG A 228 -9.63 -14.29 -26.94
C ARG A 228 -9.64 -15.52 -27.85
N GLY A 229 -8.70 -16.44 -27.66
CA GLY A 229 -8.64 -17.70 -28.40
C GLY A 229 -9.88 -18.58 -28.20
N ASP A 230 -10.02 -19.58 -29.07
CA ASP A 230 -11.13 -20.57 -29.06
C ASP A 230 -11.07 -21.57 -27.87
N ASP A 231 -10.36 -21.21 -26.80
CA ASP A 231 -10.29 -22.01 -25.59
C ASP A 231 -11.66 -22.03 -24.89
N ARG A 232 -11.92 -23.08 -24.11
CA ARG A 232 -13.23 -23.31 -23.48
C ARG A 232 -13.60 -22.27 -22.40
N VAL A 233 -12.66 -21.42 -21.98
CA VAL A 233 -12.83 -20.39 -20.95
C VAL A 233 -12.32 -19.08 -21.51
N GLY A 234 -13.22 -18.11 -21.72
CA GLY A 234 -12.88 -16.78 -22.22
C GLY A 234 -13.10 -15.67 -21.20
N GLN A 235 -12.85 -14.42 -21.60
CA GLN A 235 -13.00 -13.24 -20.72
C GLN A 235 -14.39 -13.18 -20.04
N ALA A 236 -15.45 -13.51 -20.78
CA ALA A 236 -16.82 -13.50 -20.27
C ALA A 236 -17.03 -14.50 -19.11
N ASP A 237 -16.35 -15.65 -19.13
CA ASP A 237 -16.42 -16.64 -18.06
C ASP A 237 -15.74 -16.14 -16.78
N PHE A 238 -14.57 -15.50 -16.91
CA PHE A 238 -13.90 -14.85 -15.78
C PHE A 238 -14.74 -13.73 -15.17
N VAL A 239 -15.38 -12.92 -16.01
CA VAL A 239 -16.28 -11.85 -15.57
C VAL A 239 -17.51 -12.43 -14.86
N ALA A 240 -18.12 -13.48 -15.40
CA ALA A 240 -19.28 -14.12 -14.80
C ALA A 240 -18.94 -14.77 -13.44
N ASP A 241 -17.80 -15.44 -13.32
CA ASP A 241 -17.33 -16.03 -12.07
C ASP A 241 -17.10 -14.96 -10.99
N LEU A 242 -16.34 -13.91 -11.31
CA LEU A 242 -16.07 -12.85 -10.34
C LEU A 242 -17.35 -12.12 -9.97
N ALA A 243 -18.21 -11.79 -10.94
CA ALA A 243 -19.49 -11.12 -10.68
C ALA A 243 -20.39 -11.93 -9.74
N ALA A 244 -20.40 -13.26 -9.85
CA ALA A 244 -21.17 -14.14 -8.96
C ALA A 244 -20.69 -14.11 -7.50
N ARG A 245 -19.46 -13.65 -7.25
CA ARG A 245 -18.83 -13.55 -5.92
C ARG A 245 -18.81 -12.11 -5.37
N VAL A 246 -19.26 -11.13 -6.15
CA VAL A 246 -19.33 -9.73 -5.73
C VAL A 246 -20.63 -9.46 -4.98
N THR A 247 -20.52 -8.88 -3.79
CA THR A 247 -21.65 -8.32 -3.05
C THR A 247 -21.62 -6.80 -3.18
N ALA A 248 -22.76 -6.22 -3.60
CA ALA A 248 -22.93 -4.79 -3.77
C ALA A 248 -22.71 -4.02 -2.46
N ALA A 249 -22.30 -2.76 -2.59
CA ALA A 249 -22.13 -1.88 -1.45
C ALA A 249 -23.48 -1.56 -0.78
N PRO A 250 -23.50 -1.31 0.55
CA PRO A 250 -24.67 -0.75 1.23
C PRO A 250 -25.15 0.55 0.56
N ARG A 251 -26.45 0.84 0.64
CA ARG A 251 -27.04 2.02 -0.04
C ARG A 251 -26.51 3.36 0.48
N ASP A 252 -26.10 3.38 1.75
CA ASP A 252 -25.54 4.51 2.48
C ASP A 252 -24.01 4.47 2.55
N ALA A 253 -23.38 3.55 1.81
CA ALA A 253 -21.93 3.47 1.72
C ALA A 253 -21.36 4.76 1.10
N PRO A 254 -20.16 5.19 1.51
CA PRO A 254 -19.47 6.29 0.85
C PRO A 254 -19.26 5.98 -0.63
N PHE A 255 -19.14 7.01 -1.45
CA PHE A 255 -18.87 6.84 -2.87
C PHE A 255 -17.69 7.68 -3.36
N ILE A 256 -17.03 7.18 -4.40
CA ILE A 256 -15.95 7.87 -5.10
C ILE A 256 -16.48 8.46 -6.39
N CYS A 257 -16.27 9.76 -6.60
CA CYS A 257 -16.66 10.43 -7.84
C CYS A 257 -15.52 10.35 -8.85
N LEU A 258 -15.79 9.81 -10.04
CA LEU A 258 -14.85 9.62 -11.12
C LEU A 258 -15.15 10.65 -12.21
N MET A 259 -14.29 11.66 -12.36
CA MET A 259 -14.44 12.66 -13.40
C MET A 259 -13.62 12.23 -14.61
N ASP A 260 -14.28 11.64 -15.61
CA ASP A 260 -13.59 11.05 -16.79
C ASP A 260 -14.46 11.01 -18.07
N THR A 261 -14.33 9.95 -18.87
CA THR A 261 -14.89 9.74 -20.21
C THR A 261 -16.27 9.07 -20.23
N GLY A 262 -16.80 8.67 -19.07
CA GLY A 262 -18.07 7.96 -18.92
C GLY A 262 -17.87 6.60 -18.25
N VAL A 263 -18.86 5.72 -18.32
CA VAL A 263 -18.76 4.36 -17.77
C VAL A 263 -19.66 3.38 -18.51
N ALA A 264 -19.21 2.14 -18.71
CA ALA A 264 -20.08 1.04 -19.13
C ALA A 264 -20.93 0.55 -17.95
N ALA A 265 -22.03 1.26 -17.67
CA ALA A 265 -22.87 1.05 -16.48
C ALA A 265 -23.45 -0.38 -16.37
N ALA A 266 -23.70 -1.04 -17.51
CA ALA A 266 -24.24 -2.39 -17.57
C ALA A 266 -23.18 -3.49 -17.41
N HIS A 267 -21.89 -3.16 -17.29
CA HIS A 267 -20.85 -4.16 -17.13
C HIS A 267 -21.07 -4.95 -15.81
N PRO A 268 -21.04 -6.30 -15.81
CA PRO A 268 -21.38 -7.11 -14.63
C PRO A 268 -20.53 -6.83 -13.38
N LEU A 269 -19.27 -6.41 -13.58
CA LEU A 269 -18.39 -5.99 -12.48
C LEU A 269 -18.62 -4.54 -12.03
N ILE A 270 -19.23 -3.68 -12.84
CA ILE A 270 -19.46 -2.27 -12.48
C ILE A 270 -20.82 -2.07 -11.84
N ALA A 271 -21.86 -2.68 -12.39
CA ALA A 271 -23.24 -2.50 -11.94
C ALA A 271 -23.45 -2.70 -10.42
N PRO A 272 -22.80 -3.67 -9.74
CA PRO A 272 -22.95 -3.84 -8.28
C PRO A 272 -22.38 -2.69 -7.44
N GLY A 273 -21.46 -1.91 -7.98
CA GLY A 273 -20.78 -0.82 -7.28
C GLY A 273 -21.13 0.58 -7.80
N LEU A 274 -21.94 0.71 -8.85
CA LEU A 274 -22.28 1.99 -9.47
C LEU A 274 -23.51 2.62 -8.80
N ALA A 275 -23.31 3.74 -8.11
CA ALA A 275 -24.39 4.51 -7.49
C ALA A 275 -25.06 5.51 -8.46
N GLY A 276 -24.35 5.93 -9.51
CA GLY A 276 -24.87 6.87 -10.50
C GLY A 276 -23.89 7.13 -11.64
N ALA A 277 -24.44 7.55 -12.78
CA ALA A 277 -23.67 8.02 -13.92
C ALA A 277 -24.29 9.32 -14.44
N LEU A 278 -23.47 10.34 -14.62
CA LEU A 278 -23.82 11.70 -15.00
C LEU A 278 -22.92 12.16 -16.14
N ALA A 279 -23.37 13.17 -16.88
CA ALA A 279 -22.55 13.87 -17.86
C ALA A 279 -22.67 15.38 -17.63
N TYR A 280 -21.55 16.08 -17.75
CA TYR A 280 -21.51 17.55 -17.59
C TYR A 280 -22.45 18.25 -18.57
N ASP A 281 -22.51 17.74 -19.79
CA ASP A 281 -23.51 18.05 -20.81
C ASP A 281 -24.37 16.81 -21.06
N GLU A 282 -25.68 16.91 -20.82
CA GLU A 282 -26.63 15.81 -21.00
C GLU A 282 -26.62 15.24 -22.43
N ALA A 283 -26.29 16.05 -23.44
CA ALA A 283 -26.24 15.61 -24.83
C ALA A 283 -25.14 14.57 -25.11
N TRP A 284 -24.15 14.44 -24.22
CA TRP A 284 -23.04 13.49 -24.39
C TRP A 284 -23.40 12.05 -24.02
N GLY A 285 -24.52 11.85 -23.31
CA GLY A 285 -24.82 10.59 -22.64
C GLY A 285 -23.77 10.20 -21.60
N VAL A 286 -23.98 9.09 -20.91
CA VAL A 286 -23.12 8.65 -19.79
C VAL A 286 -22.12 7.55 -20.17
N ASP A 287 -22.30 6.97 -21.36
CA ASP A 287 -21.47 5.86 -21.83
C ASP A 287 -20.03 6.30 -22.03
N ASP A 288 -19.12 5.38 -21.73
CA ASP A 288 -17.69 5.58 -21.93
C ASP A 288 -17.36 5.63 -23.43
N HIS A 289 -16.70 6.70 -23.85
CA HIS A 289 -16.37 6.96 -25.24
C HIS A 289 -14.87 6.81 -25.55
N ALA A 290 -14.04 6.49 -24.57
CA ALA A 290 -12.60 6.34 -24.81
C ALA A 290 -12.30 5.04 -25.59
N ASP A 291 -11.31 5.12 -26.48
CA ASP A 291 -10.80 3.96 -27.21
C ASP A 291 -10.11 2.95 -26.27
N GLY A 292 -9.84 1.74 -26.78
CA GLY A 292 -9.01 0.76 -26.08
C GLY A 292 -9.68 0.14 -24.85
N GLY A 293 -11.01 0.07 -24.85
CA GLY A 293 -11.79 -0.52 -23.76
C GLY A 293 -12.30 0.49 -22.71
N GLY A 294 -12.23 1.79 -22.97
CA GLY A 294 -12.85 2.81 -22.12
C GLY A 294 -12.02 3.19 -20.90
N HIS A 295 -11.62 4.46 -20.84
CA HIS A 295 -10.75 4.97 -19.78
C HIS A 295 -11.50 5.11 -18.45
N GLY A 296 -12.73 5.64 -18.48
CA GLY A 296 -13.56 5.83 -17.30
C GLY A 296 -14.09 4.52 -16.71
N THR A 297 -14.36 3.52 -17.56
CA THR A 297 -14.76 2.17 -17.18
C THR A 297 -13.62 1.43 -16.48
N GLY A 298 -12.41 1.53 -17.02
CA GLY A 298 -11.21 1.01 -16.36
C GLY A 298 -10.97 1.70 -15.01
N LEU A 299 -11.10 3.04 -14.95
CA LEU A 299 -10.95 3.81 -13.72
C LEU A 299 -11.99 3.41 -12.65
N ALA A 300 -13.25 3.19 -13.06
CA ALA A 300 -14.32 2.73 -12.17
C ALA A 300 -14.05 1.33 -11.62
N THR A 301 -13.50 0.45 -12.44
CA THR A 301 -13.08 -0.88 -12.01
C THR A 301 -12.02 -0.78 -10.92
N LEU A 302 -10.94 -0.03 -11.17
CA LEU A 302 -9.85 0.09 -10.20
C LEU A 302 -10.31 0.78 -8.92
N ALA A 303 -11.22 1.76 -9.00
CA ALA A 303 -11.78 2.43 -7.84
C ALA A 303 -12.66 1.49 -6.99
N LEU A 304 -13.29 0.47 -7.56
CA LEU A 304 -14.06 -0.53 -6.82
C LEU A 304 -13.17 -1.66 -6.28
N TYR A 305 -12.30 -2.21 -7.12
CA TYR A 305 -11.66 -3.51 -6.89
C TYR A 305 -10.14 -3.45 -6.75
N GLY A 306 -9.50 -2.34 -7.13
CA GLY A 306 -8.07 -2.33 -7.41
C GLY A 306 -7.78 -3.13 -8.68
N ASP A 307 -6.57 -3.66 -8.81
CA ASP A 307 -6.21 -4.55 -9.94
C ASP A 307 -7.04 -5.84 -9.91
N LEU A 308 -7.79 -6.13 -10.99
CA LEU A 308 -8.62 -7.33 -11.08
C LEU A 308 -7.81 -8.63 -11.12
N HIS A 309 -6.50 -8.58 -11.41
CA HIS A 309 -5.65 -9.76 -11.44
C HIS A 309 -5.77 -10.61 -10.16
N GLY A 310 -5.73 -9.98 -8.98
CA GLY A 310 -5.86 -10.70 -7.71
C GLY A 310 -7.23 -11.36 -7.52
N PRO A 311 -8.34 -10.60 -7.52
CA PRO A 311 -9.70 -11.13 -7.40
C PRO A 311 -10.09 -12.19 -8.46
N MET A 312 -9.46 -12.19 -9.64
CA MET A 312 -9.67 -13.19 -10.68
C MET A 312 -8.87 -14.48 -10.50
N GLN A 313 -7.81 -14.45 -9.68
CA GLN A 313 -6.97 -15.63 -9.42
C GLN A 313 -7.47 -16.50 -8.27
N ASP A 314 -8.43 -16.04 -7.48
CA ASP A 314 -8.99 -16.82 -6.37
C ASP A 314 -10.52 -16.82 -6.32
N LEU A 315 -11.06 -17.60 -5.38
CA LEU A 315 -12.49 -17.81 -5.20
C LEU A 315 -13.08 -17.01 -4.04
N ARG A 316 -12.37 -15.99 -3.51
CA ARG A 316 -12.85 -15.24 -2.34
C ARG A 316 -14.08 -14.41 -2.70
N ALA A 317 -15.02 -14.28 -1.76
CA ALA A 317 -16.11 -13.32 -1.92
C ALA A 317 -15.55 -11.90 -1.85
N VAL A 318 -16.07 -11.00 -2.68
CA VAL A 318 -15.67 -9.60 -2.72
C VAL A 318 -16.86 -8.74 -2.26
N ALA A 319 -16.79 -8.25 -1.03
CA ALA A 319 -17.78 -7.31 -0.52
C ALA A 319 -17.32 -5.88 -0.79
N LEU A 320 -18.11 -5.13 -1.57
CA LEU A 320 -17.84 -3.72 -1.80
C LEU A 320 -18.21 -2.90 -0.55
N GLY A 321 -17.26 -2.17 0.00
CA GLY A 321 -17.49 -1.27 1.15
C GLY A 321 -17.92 0.14 0.76
N HIS A 322 -17.83 0.47 -0.52
CA HIS A 322 -18.09 1.78 -1.09
C HIS A 322 -18.59 1.65 -2.53
N ALA A 323 -19.21 2.71 -3.04
CA ALA A 323 -19.70 2.79 -4.41
C ALA A 323 -18.86 3.75 -5.26
N VAL A 324 -19.18 3.85 -6.55
CA VAL A 324 -18.66 4.87 -7.46
C VAL A 324 -19.78 5.65 -8.12
N VAL A 325 -19.53 6.93 -8.40
CA VAL A 325 -20.36 7.77 -9.28
C VAL A 325 -19.48 8.20 -10.44
N SER A 326 -19.92 7.94 -11.67
CA SER A 326 -19.22 8.41 -12.87
C SER A 326 -19.75 9.77 -13.29
N MET A 327 -18.85 10.72 -13.51
CA MET A 327 -19.14 12.05 -14.04
C MET A 327 -18.36 12.26 -15.32
N LYS A 328 -19.04 12.16 -16.46
CA LYS A 328 -18.45 12.40 -17.77
C LYS A 328 -18.22 13.90 -17.97
N LEU A 329 -16.98 14.35 -17.79
CA LEU A 329 -16.58 15.74 -18.06
C LEU A 329 -15.76 15.90 -19.34
N LEU A 330 -15.27 14.81 -19.93
CA LEU A 330 -14.57 14.86 -21.20
C LEU A 330 -15.56 14.71 -22.35
N ALA A 331 -15.55 15.68 -23.25
CA ALA A 331 -16.44 15.72 -24.40
C ALA A 331 -16.17 14.51 -25.34
N PRO A 332 -17.23 13.79 -25.79
CA PRO A 332 -17.09 12.75 -26.80
C PRO A 332 -16.53 13.30 -28.13
N ARG A 333 -16.02 12.40 -28.97
CA ARG A 333 -15.38 12.73 -30.26
C ARG A 333 -16.25 13.55 -31.21
N ASP A 334 -17.57 13.35 -31.15
CA ASP A 334 -18.53 14.04 -32.02
C ASP A 334 -18.86 15.46 -31.51
N PHE A 335 -18.32 15.85 -30.36
CA PHE A 335 -18.46 17.17 -29.75
C PHE A 335 -17.13 17.90 -29.73
N ALA A 336 -17.18 19.24 -29.69
CA ALA A 336 -15.97 20.03 -29.53
C ALA A 336 -15.35 19.78 -28.14
N PRO A 337 -14.03 19.51 -28.05
CA PRO A 337 -13.36 19.37 -26.76
C PRO A 337 -13.38 20.70 -26.01
N HIS A 338 -13.29 20.62 -24.68
CA HIS A 338 -13.05 21.80 -23.88
C HIS A 338 -11.70 22.41 -24.20
N GLU A 339 -11.68 23.73 -24.36
CA GLU A 339 -10.44 24.50 -24.40
C GLU A 339 -9.77 24.42 -23.02
N PRO A 340 -8.43 24.30 -22.89
CA PRO A 340 -7.81 24.07 -21.59
C PRO A 340 -8.11 25.10 -20.50
N ARG A 341 -8.31 26.37 -20.89
CA ARG A 341 -8.79 27.46 -20.01
C ARG A 341 -10.17 27.24 -19.40
N GLN A 342 -10.98 26.33 -19.95
CA GLN A 342 -12.35 26.06 -19.53
C GLN A 342 -12.45 25.02 -18.41
N TYR A 343 -11.45 24.13 -18.29
CA TYR A 343 -11.52 23.01 -17.35
C TYR A 343 -11.73 23.44 -15.89
N GLY A 344 -11.28 24.63 -15.49
CA GLY A 344 -11.52 25.15 -14.14
C GLY A 344 -13.01 25.25 -13.78
N PHE A 345 -13.81 25.92 -14.62
CA PHE A 345 -15.24 26.07 -14.34
C PHE A 345 -16.04 24.81 -14.71
N VAL A 346 -15.59 24.02 -15.69
CA VAL A 346 -16.20 22.72 -16.00
C VAL A 346 -16.09 21.79 -14.79
N THR A 347 -14.91 21.70 -14.18
CA THR A 347 -14.71 20.86 -12.98
C THR A 347 -15.56 21.34 -11.80
N GLN A 348 -15.65 22.66 -11.59
CA GLN A 348 -16.52 23.22 -10.53
C GLN A 348 -17.99 22.87 -10.76
N GLY A 349 -18.48 23.02 -11.99
CA GLY A 349 -19.85 22.66 -12.35
C GLY A 349 -20.10 21.16 -12.23
N ALA A 350 -19.12 20.33 -12.61
CA ALA A 350 -19.22 18.88 -12.50
C ALA A 350 -19.37 18.41 -11.04
N VAL A 351 -18.53 18.94 -10.14
CA VAL A 351 -18.66 18.67 -8.71
C VAL A 351 -20.02 19.13 -8.18
N ALA A 352 -20.48 20.31 -8.56
CA ALA A 352 -21.79 20.82 -8.14
C ALA A 352 -22.95 19.92 -8.60
N GLN A 353 -22.94 19.45 -9.86
CA GLN A 353 -23.97 18.55 -10.37
C GLN A 353 -23.99 17.20 -9.61
N VAL A 354 -22.81 16.63 -9.33
CA VAL A 354 -22.69 15.40 -8.54
C VAL A 354 -23.24 15.61 -7.14
N GLU A 355 -22.90 16.71 -6.47
CA GLU A 355 -23.35 16.99 -5.11
C GLU A 355 -24.85 17.25 -5.01
N ILE A 356 -25.45 17.87 -6.03
CA ILE A 356 -26.90 18.05 -6.12
C ILE A 356 -27.61 16.68 -6.25
N ALA A 357 -27.04 15.75 -7.01
CA ALA A 357 -27.65 14.45 -7.29
C ALA A 357 -27.41 13.39 -6.19
N HIS A 358 -26.20 13.37 -5.61
CA HIS A 358 -25.73 12.28 -4.76
C HIS A 358 -25.17 12.74 -3.40
N GLY A 359 -25.03 14.04 -3.17
CA GLY A 359 -24.31 14.58 -2.01
C GLY A 359 -22.78 14.56 -2.21
N GLN A 360 -22.05 14.85 -1.15
CA GLN A 360 -20.59 14.97 -1.22
C GLN A 360 -19.92 13.58 -1.31
N ALA A 361 -19.01 13.42 -2.28
CA ALA A 361 -18.20 12.22 -2.43
C ALA A 361 -17.12 12.12 -1.34
N ALA A 362 -16.68 10.89 -1.06
CA ALA A 362 -15.52 10.60 -0.23
C ALA A 362 -14.23 11.20 -0.82
N ALA A 363 -14.08 11.05 -2.14
CA ALA A 363 -13.05 11.71 -2.93
C ALA A 363 -13.53 11.95 -4.37
N TYR A 364 -13.03 13.02 -4.97
CA TYR A 364 -13.20 13.34 -6.38
C TYR A 364 -11.91 13.04 -7.13
N LEU A 365 -11.95 12.08 -8.05
CA LEU A 365 -10.79 11.66 -8.83
C LEU A 365 -10.77 12.35 -10.19
N LEU A 366 -9.60 12.85 -10.56
CA LEU A 366 -9.32 13.39 -11.89
C LEU A 366 -8.04 12.76 -12.44
N ALA A 367 -8.21 11.87 -13.41
CA ALA A 367 -7.12 11.10 -14.02
C ALA A 367 -6.61 11.71 -15.34
N THR A 368 -7.01 12.94 -15.65
CA THR A 368 -6.75 13.64 -16.90
C THR A 368 -6.00 14.94 -16.65
N GLY A 369 -5.14 15.36 -17.58
CA GLY A 369 -4.39 16.59 -17.45
C GLY A 369 -4.02 17.24 -18.79
N SER A 370 -3.27 18.33 -18.71
CA SER A 370 -2.78 19.11 -19.86
C SER A 370 -1.33 19.56 -19.66
N GLN A 371 -0.58 19.57 -20.76
CA GLN A 371 0.79 20.09 -20.81
C GLN A 371 0.86 21.57 -21.25
N GLU A 372 -0.27 22.22 -21.54
CA GLU A 372 -0.28 23.59 -22.06
C GLU A 372 0.12 24.64 -21.02
N HIS A 373 0.04 24.31 -19.73
CA HIS A 373 0.39 25.20 -18.64
C HIS A 373 1.66 24.76 -17.92
N SER A 374 2.47 25.76 -17.53
CA SER A 374 3.74 25.51 -16.85
C SER A 374 3.52 24.92 -15.45
N ALA A 375 4.16 23.79 -15.19
CA ALA A 375 4.18 23.12 -13.89
C ALA A 375 4.76 23.96 -12.73
N ALA A 376 5.55 25.00 -13.04
CA ALA A 376 6.22 25.81 -12.03
C ALA A 376 5.33 26.87 -11.36
N ARG A 377 4.05 26.97 -11.75
CA ARG A 377 3.11 27.94 -11.18
C ARG A 377 1.67 27.39 -11.20
N PRO A 378 0.80 27.86 -10.29
CA PRO A 378 -0.63 27.55 -10.36
C PRO A 378 -1.25 28.04 -11.68
N SER A 379 -2.16 27.24 -12.23
CA SER A 379 -3.00 27.54 -13.38
C SER A 379 -4.40 27.95 -12.92
N SER A 380 -5.27 28.37 -13.85
CA SER A 380 -6.69 28.56 -13.56
C SER A 380 -7.38 27.26 -13.16
N TRP A 381 -6.96 26.12 -13.71
CA TRP A 381 -7.56 24.81 -13.39
C TRP A 381 -7.13 24.33 -12.01
N SER A 382 -5.84 24.33 -11.70
CA SER A 382 -5.36 23.95 -10.36
C SER A 382 -5.84 24.92 -9.26
N GLY A 383 -5.97 26.21 -9.56
CA GLY A 383 -6.62 27.15 -8.64
C GLY A 383 -8.12 26.88 -8.47
N ALA A 384 -8.83 26.44 -9.51
CA ALA A 384 -10.21 26.00 -9.37
C ALA A 384 -10.33 24.75 -8.47
N LEU A 385 -9.39 23.80 -8.57
CA LEU A 385 -9.33 22.66 -7.63
C LEU A 385 -9.08 23.13 -6.20
N ASP A 386 -8.20 24.11 -6.00
CA ASP A 386 -7.96 24.69 -4.68
C ASP A 386 -9.21 25.38 -4.12
N GLN A 387 -10.03 26.02 -4.97
CA GLN A 387 -11.33 26.58 -4.57
C GLN A 387 -12.35 25.48 -4.19
N ILE A 388 -12.44 24.41 -4.98
CA ILE A 388 -13.33 23.28 -4.70
C ILE A 388 -12.97 22.65 -3.35
N ALA A 389 -11.68 22.35 -3.14
CA ALA A 389 -11.19 21.71 -1.92
C ALA A 389 -11.47 22.54 -0.67
N SER A 390 -11.23 23.85 -0.75
CA SER A 390 -11.39 24.77 0.38
C SER A 390 -12.81 25.26 0.60
N GLY A 391 -13.76 24.94 -0.30
CA GLY A 391 -15.12 25.48 -0.24
C GLY A 391 -15.15 26.98 -0.49
N SER A 392 -14.32 27.46 -1.42
CA SER A 392 -14.23 28.88 -1.77
C SER A 392 -14.68 29.15 -3.20
N THR A 393 -15.50 28.27 -3.77
CA THR A 393 -16.21 28.55 -5.03
C THR A 393 -17.29 29.61 -4.77
N LEU A 394 -17.78 30.27 -5.83
CA LEU A 394 -18.86 31.25 -5.68
C LEU A 394 -20.14 30.63 -5.09
N GLY A 395 -20.44 29.38 -5.46
CA GLY A 395 -21.58 28.64 -4.92
C GLY A 395 -21.44 28.35 -3.42
N ASP A 396 -20.23 27.98 -2.96
CA ASP A 396 -19.97 27.67 -1.55
C ASP A 396 -19.95 28.92 -0.66
N ILE A 397 -19.51 30.06 -1.19
CA ILE A 397 -19.46 31.32 -0.44
C ILE A 397 -20.88 31.88 -0.23
N GLY A 398 -21.77 31.71 -1.21
CA GLY A 398 -23.15 32.18 -1.13
C GLY A 398 -23.25 33.69 -0.85
N ASP A 399 -23.98 34.06 0.19
CA ASP A 399 -24.12 35.45 0.66
C ASP A 399 -22.91 35.96 1.46
N GLY A 400 -21.90 35.12 1.69
CA GLY A 400 -20.67 35.47 2.39
C GLY A 400 -20.78 35.52 3.91
N LEU A 401 -21.88 35.07 4.52
CA LEU A 401 -22.05 35.08 5.98
C LEU A 401 -21.34 33.91 6.68
N ALA A 402 -21.15 32.78 5.99
CA ALA A 402 -20.50 31.61 6.57
C ALA A 402 -18.97 31.80 6.64
N ALA A 403 -18.41 31.56 7.83
CA ALA A 403 -16.97 31.48 8.05
C ALA A 403 -16.34 30.42 7.13
N ALA A 404 -15.10 30.65 6.70
CA ALA A 404 -14.41 29.71 5.81
C ALA A 404 -14.32 28.28 6.39
N SER A 405 -14.20 28.14 7.71
CA SER A 405 -14.24 26.82 8.38
C SER A 405 -15.56 26.10 8.15
N ALA A 406 -16.71 26.78 8.17
CA ALA A 406 -18.03 26.15 8.07
C ALA A 406 -18.42 25.69 6.64
N ARG A 407 -17.72 26.15 5.60
CA ARG A 407 -18.00 25.80 4.20
C ARG A 407 -17.60 24.35 3.88
N PRO A 408 -18.25 23.68 2.91
CA PRO A 408 -17.91 22.31 2.54
C PRO A 408 -16.45 22.20 2.10
N LYS A 409 -15.77 21.17 2.59
CA LYS A 409 -14.37 20.87 2.24
C LYS A 409 -14.40 19.61 1.40
N ARG A 410 -13.53 19.48 0.39
CA ARG A 410 -13.59 18.35 -0.55
C ARG A 410 -12.21 17.76 -0.75
N LEU A 411 -12.12 16.44 -0.70
CA LEU A 411 -10.89 15.72 -1.04
C LEU A 411 -10.85 15.51 -2.55
N LEU A 412 -9.85 16.08 -3.22
CA LEU A 412 -9.57 15.81 -4.63
C LEU A 412 -8.27 15.03 -4.75
N ALA A 413 -8.26 14.04 -5.63
CA ALA A 413 -7.07 13.30 -6.01
C ALA A 413 -6.84 13.41 -7.52
N VAL A 414 -5.61 13.78 -7.90
CA VAL A 414 -5.25 14.10 -9.28
C VAL A 414 -4.01 13.33 -9.72
N ALA A 415 -4.00 12.82 -10.94
CA ALA A 415 -2.82 12.16 -11.52
C ALA A 415 -1.65 13.16 -11.71
N THR A 416 -0.40 12.70 -11.67
CA THR A 416 0.77 13.56 -11.99
C THR A 416 0.87 13.93 -13.47
N GLY A 417 0.17 13.20 -14.35
CA GLY A 417 0.40 13.23 -15.79
C GLY A 417 1.38 12.15 -16.23
N ASN A 418 1.43 11.88 -17.53
CA ASN A 418 2.13 10.70 -18.05
C ASN A 418 3.37 11.07 -18.88
N VAL A 419 4.43 10.28 -18.70
CA VAL A 419 5.51 10.20 -19.68
C VAL A 419 5.04 9.29 -20.82
N THR A 420 4.97 9.81 -22.04
CA THR A 420 4.72 9.02 -23.24
C THR A 420 5.99 8.24 -23.58
N GLY A 421 5.86 6.95 -23.88
CA GLY A 421 7.01 6.08 -24.22
C GLY A 421 7.94 6.69 -25.29
N GLY A 422 9.18 6.23 -25.32
CA GLY A 422 10.24 6.84 -26.11
C GLY A 422 11.58 6.17 -25.86
N MET A 423 12.68 6.75 -26.34
CA MET A 423 14.00 6.25 -26.01
C MET A 423 14.27 6.44 -24.52
N LYS A 424 14.97 5.50 -23.89
CA LYS A 424 15.25 5.54 -22.45
C LYS A 424 15.82 6.88 -21.95
N ALA A 425 16.66 7.53 -22.75
CA ALA A 425 17.26 8.82 -22.42
C ALA A 425 16.26 10.00 -22.41
N ASP A 426 15.12 9.87 -23.08
CA ASP A 426 14.08 10.90 -23.16
C ASP A 426 13.06 10.80 -22.02
N ILE A 427 12.98 9.64 -21.35
CA ILE A 427 12.01 9.37 -20.29
C ILE A 427 12.64 9.33 -18.88
N ASP A 428 13.98 9.28 -18.78
CA ASP A 428 14.74 9.27 -17.52
C ASP A 428 15.82 10.38 -17.52
N PRO A 429 15.72 11.41 -16.66
CA PRO A 429 14.77 11.55 -15.55
C PRO A 429 13.35 11.94 -15.99
N PRO A 430 12.32 11.63 -15.17
CA PRO A 430 10.94 11.97 -15.50
C PRO A 430 10.71 13.48 -15.64
N GLY A 431 9.81 13.84 -16.56
CA GLY A 431 9.38 15.22 -16.77
C GLY A 431 8.59 15.82 -15.59
N PRO A 432 8.35 17.14 -15.62
CA PRO A 432 7.56 17.83 -14.61
C PRO A 432 6.08 17.40 -14.65
N ILE A 433 5.39 17.46 -13.51
CA ILE A 433 3.93 17.24 -13.39
C ILE A 433 3.12 18.09 -14.38
N GLU A 434 1.91 17.63 -14.72
CA GLU A 434 1.01 18.29 -15.66
C GLU A 434 -0.11 19.06 -14.95
N ASP A 435 -0.78 19.98 -15.65
CA ASP A 435 -1.98 20.66 -15.14
C ASP A 435 -3.13 19.66 -15.00
N PRO A 436 -3.88 19.59 -13.87
CA PRO A 436 -3.90 20.48 -12.70
C PRO A 436 -3.16 19.99 -11.44
N ALA A 437 -2.16 19.13 -11.59
CA ALA A 437 -1.41 18.57 -10.46
C ALA A 437 -0.60 19.61 -9.64
N GLN A 438 -0.48 20.85 -10.12
CA GLN A 438 0.14 21.94 -9.36
C GLN A 438 -0.73 22.45 -8.20
N SER A 439 -1.98 21.99 -8.07
CA SER A 439 -2.89 22.37 -6.98
C SER A 439 -2.25 22.15 -5.61
N TRP A 440 -2.43 23.13 -4.72
CA TRP A 440 -1.87 23.07 -3.36
C TRP A 440 -2.75 22.27 -2.40
N ASN A 441 -4.04 22.12 -2.69
CA ASN A 441 -5.01 21.42 -1.86
C ASN A 441 -5.27 19.98 -2.33
N ALA A 442 -5.32 19.73 -3.65
CA ALA A 442 -5.52 18.38 -4.17
C ALA A 442 -4.34 17.47 -3.84
N LEU A 443 -4.62 16.21 -3.53
CA LEU A 443 -3.59 15.18 -3.36
C LEU A 443 -3.17 14.68 -4.74
N THR A 444 -1.87 14.68 -5.03
CA THR A 444 -1.37 14.23 -6.33
C THR A 444 -0.82 12.82 -6.24
N ILE A 445 -1.32 11.98 -7.15
CA ILE A 445 -1.09 10.55 -7.22
C ILE A 445 -0.07 10.27 -8.32
N GLY A 446 1.10 9.76 -7.93
CA GLY A 446 2.10 9.23 -8.86
C GLY A 446 2.02 7.71 -8.99
N GLY A 447 2.85 7.17 -9.88
CA GLY A 447 2.92 5.72 -10.14
C GLY A 447 4.16 5.06 -9.54
N TYR A 448 3.99 3.93 -8.85
CA TYR A 448 5.05 2.93 -8.67
C TYR A 448 4.67 1.65 -9.43
N THR A 449 5.55 0.67 -9.48
CA THR A 449 5.17 -0.62 -10.09
C THR A 449 5.79 -1.85 -9.45
N THR A 450 4.98 -2.89 -9.26
CA THR A 450 5.40 -4.27 -8.98
C THR A 450 5.48 -5.13 -10.25
N LYS A 451 4.86 -4.66 -11.35
CA LYS A 451 4.70 -5.40 -12.61
C LYS A 451 6.01 -5.38 -13.42
N VAL A 452 6.75 -6.49 -13.38
CA VAL A 452 8.08 -6.58 -14.01
C VAL A 452 8.27 -7.74 -14.95
N GLU A 453 7.28 -8.63 -15.07
CA GLU A 453 7.41 -9.86 -15.85
C GLU A 453 6.95 -9.63 -17.31
N PRO A 454 7.85 -9.73 -18.30
CA PRO A 454 7.48 -9.68 -19.71
C PRO A 454 6.59 -10.87 -20.09
N GLY A 455 5.67 -10.67 -21.03
CA GLY A 455 4.83 -11.73 -21.57
C GLY A 455 5.55 -12.61 -22.61
N PRO A 456 4.87 -13.67 -23.10
CA PRO A 456 5.37 -14.51 -24.19
C PRO A 456 5.70 -13.74 -25.47
N ASP A 457 4.98 -12.66 -25.75
CA ASP A 457 5.20 -11.79 -26.92
C ASP A 457 6.22 -10.65 -26.67
N ASP A 458 6.86 -10.66 -25.50
CA ASP A 458 7.83 -9.67 -25.04
C ASP A 458 9.25 -10.24 -24.97
N ILE A 459 9.52 -11.38 -25.63
CA ILE A 459 10.81 -12.08 -25.53
C ILE A 459 11.97 -11.15 -25.92
N GLY A 460 12.90 -11.00 -24.98
CA GLY A 460 14.08 -10.16 -25.14
C GLY A 460 13.85 -8.67 -24.84
N MET A 461 12.65 -8.29 -24.39
CA MET A 461 12.39 -6.99 -23.76
C MET A 461 12.70 -7.07 -22.26
N THR A 462 12.99 -5.91 -21.67
CA THR A 462 13.32 -5.80 -20.23
C THR A 462 12.48 -4.72 -19.57
N PRO A 463 12.02 -4.92 -18.33
CA PRO A 463 11.27 -3.90 -17.62
C PRO A 463 12.13 -2.65 -17.40
N VAL A 464 11.54 -1.47 -17.64
CA VAL A 464 12.23 -0.18 -17.51
C VAL A 464 12.49 0.15 -16.04
N ALA A 465 11.45 0.02 -15.21
CA ALA A 465 11.58 0.13 -13.76
C ALA A 465 11.74 -1.27 -13.14
N LEU A 466 12.59 -1.35 -12.11
CA LEU A 466 12.63 -2.52 -11.23
C LEU A 466 11.35 -2.58 -10.39
N ALA A 467 11.04 -3.76 -9.85
CA ALA A 467 9.90 -3.93 -8.96
C ALA A 467 10.05 -3.00 -7.76
N ASN A 468 8.93 -2.44 -7.32
CA ASN A 468 8.83 -1.51 -6.21
C ASN A 468 9.57 -0.17 -6.43
N ALA A 469 9.91 0.17 -7.68
CA ALA A 469 10.47 1.47 -8.06
C ALA A 469 9.39 2.41 -8.63
N LEU A 470 9.77 3.66 -8.88
CA LEU A 470 8.91 4.64 -9.55
C LEU A 470 8.55 4.10 -10.95
N SER A 471 7.26 4.12 -11.29
CA SER A 471 6.81 3.71 -12.61
C SER A 471 7.36 4.69 -13.66
N PRO A 472 7.84 4.20 -14.82
CA PRO A 472 8.37 5.05 -15.89
C PRO A 472 7.30 5.97 -16.50
N PHE A 473 6.01 5.73 -16.23
CA PHE A 473 4.94 6.63 -16.64
C PHE A 473 4.82 7.87 -15.76
N SER A 474 5.32 7.84 -14.52
CA SER A 474 5.03 8.87 -13.52
C SER A 474 5.88 10.13 -13.72
N ARG A 475 5.23 11.29 -13.85
CA ARG A 475 5.88 12.61 -13.77
C ARG A 475 6.09 13.06 -12.32
N THR A 476 6.98 14.05 -12.12
CA THR A 476 7.42 14.46 -10.77
C THR A 476 7.63 15.96 -10.60
N SER A 477 7.81 16.46 -9.38
CA SER A 477 8.15 17.87 -9.11
C SER A 477 9.63 18.09 -8.76
N SER A 478 10.47 17.06 -8.93
CA SER A 478 11.88 17.06 -8.53
C SER A 478 12.71 18.20 -9.15
N VAL A 479 12.34 18.61 -10.37
CA VAL A 479 12.97 19.71 -11.12
C VAL A 479 12.34 21.09 -10.89
N LEU A 480 11.24 21.17 -10.12
CA LEU A 480 10.53 22.43 -9.86
C LEU A 480 11.09 23.16 -8.62
N PRO A 481 10.99 24.50 -8.54
CA PRO A 481 11.54 25.28 -7.42
C PRO A 481 10.82 24.95 -6.09
N GLY A 482 11.54 24.37 -5.13
CA GLY A 482 10.97 23.90 -3.87
C GLY A 482 10.54 25.00 -2.89
N ASP A 483 11.01 26.23 -3.10
CA ASP A 483 10.60 27.42 -2.35
C ASP A 483 9.33 28.07 -2.91
N LEU A 484 8.89 27.67 -4.11
CA LEU A 484 7.70 28.20 -4.80
C LEU A 484 6.60 27.16 -5.05
N THR A 485 6.93 25.87 -5.06
CA THR A 485 5.99 24.80 -5.42
C THR A 485 5.93 23.69 -4.36
N PRO A 486 4.73 23.13 -4.09
CA PRO A 486 4.58 22.03 -3.13
C PRO A 486 5.32 20.77 -3.61
N ILE A 487 5.51 19.81 -2.70
CA ILE A 487 6.05 18.48 -3.01
C ILE A 487 4.98 17.67 -3.74
N LYS A 488 5.28 17.23 -4.97
CA LYS A 488 4.39 16.42 -5.83
C LYS A 488 5.17 15.31 -6.56
N PRO A 489 4.61 14.09 -6.75
CA PRO A 489 3.42 13.58 -6.09
C PRO A 489 3.61 13.47 -4.58
N GLU A 490 2.50 13.44 -3.82
CA GLU A 490 2.57 13.16 -2.39
C GLU A 490 2.59 11.66 -2.09
N VAL A 491 1.90 10.84 -2.89
CA VAL A 491 1.80 9.39 -2.69
C VAL A 491 1.83 8.65 -4.02
N LEU A 492 2.13 7.35 -3.97
CA LEU A 492 2.19 6.48 -5.13
C LEU A 492 1.22 5.31 -5.03
N PHE A 493 0.67 4.91 -6.17
CA PHE A 493 -0.12 3.68 -6.35
C PHE A 493 0.35 2.93 -7.61
N GLU A 494 -0.07 1.68 -7.78
CA GLU A 494 0.37 0.83 -8.91
C GLU A 494 -0.06 1.45 -10.24
N ALA A 495 0.90 1.66 -11.14
CA ALA A 495 0.70 2.29 -12.44
C ALA A 495 1.12 1.39 -13.61
N GLY A 496 1.57 0.16 -13.33
CA GLY A 496 2.22 -0.67 -14.33
C GLY A 496 3.59 -0.12 -14.75
N ASN A 497 4.17 -0.79 -15.74
CA ASN A 497 5.54 -0.55 -16.18
C ASN A 497 5.61 -0.36 -17.70
N MET A 498 6.77 0.08 -18.18
CA MET A 498 7.13 0.00 -19.58
C MET A 498 8.10 -1.17 -19.77
N LEU A 499 8.11 -1.74 -20.97
CA LEU A 499 9.18 -2.63 -21.41
C LEU A 499 10.07 -1.90 -22.41
N ALA A 500 11.38 -2.12 -22.30
CA ALA A 500 12.40 -1.67 -23.22
C ALA A 500 12.75 -2.79 -24.21
N ASP A 501 12.68 -2.49 -25.50
CA ASP A 501 13.17 -3.38 -26.55
C ASP A 501 14.70 -3.31 -26.70
N ARG A 502 15.25 -4.09 -27.65
CA ARG A 502 16.70 -4.14 -27.90
C ARG A 502 17.28 -2.83 -28.46
N SER A 503 16.45 -1.95 -29.02
CA SER A 503 16.87 -0.62 -29.48
C SER A 503 16.95 0.38 -28.33
N GLY A 504 16.37 0.04 -27.17
CA GLY A 504 16.24 0.95 -26.03
C GLY A 504 14.97 1.79 -26.08
N PHE A 505 14.03 1.48 -26.98
CA PHE A 505 12.71 2.09 -27.01
C PHE A 505 11.85 1.50 -25.89
N CYS A 506 11.30 2.37 -25.06
CA CYS A 506 10.49 2.05 -23.90
C CYS A 506 9.02 2.33 -24.20
N GLY A 507 8.15 1.35 -23.98
CA GLY A 507 6.73 1.50 -24.27
C GLY A 507 5.84 0.67 -23.38
N TYR A 508 4.54 1.00 -23.45
CA TYR A 508 3.47 0.23 -22.82
C TYR A 508 3.42 -1.21 -23.37
N ARG A 509 3.16 -2.18 -22.49
CA ARG A 509 2.80 -3.57 -22.84
C ARG A 509 1.74 -4.10 -21.87
N PRO A 510 0.75 -4.89 -22.34
CA PRO A 510 -0.27 -5.46 -21.47
C PRO A 510 0.30 -6.34 -20.35
N SER A 511 1.39 -7.07 -20.59
CA SER A 511 1.97 -8.00 -19.63
C SER A 511 2.38 -7.35 -18.31
N VAL A 512 2.71 -6.06 -18.34
CA VAL A 512 3.15 -5.26 -17.19
C VAL A 512 2.16 -4.15 -16.83
N SER A 513 0.87 -4.36 -17.13
CA SER A 513 -0.23 -3.45 -16.82
C SER A 513 -1.18 -4.04 -15.78
N LEU A 514 -2.12 -3.23 -15.29
CA LEU A 514 -3.20 -3.69 -14.42
C LEU A 514 -4.36 -4.22 -15.27
N LEU A 515 -5.16 -5.12 -14.70
CA LEU A 515 -6.36 -5.67 -15.33
C LEU A 515 -7.60 -4.90 -14.87
N CYS A 516 -8.47 -4.52 -15.81
CA CYS A 516 -9.74 -3.87 -15.51
C CYS A 516 -10.87 -4.31 -16.47
N ALA A 517 -12.10 -3.85 -16.20
CA ALA A 517 -13.23 -4.07 -17.10
C ALA A 517 -13.13 -3.19 -18.35
N GLY A 518 -13.54 -3.74 -19.49
CA GLY A 518 -13.64 -3.04 -20.76
C GLY A 518 -15.06 -2.50 -21.01
N SER A 519 -15.15 -1.42 -21.79
CA SER A 519 -16.41 -0.77 -22.15
C SER A 519 -17.22 -1.55 -23.18
N ASP A 520 -16.59 -2.36 -24.03
CA ASP A 520 -17.28 -3.34 -24.89
C ASP A 520 -17.58 -4.61 -24.08
N VAL A 521 -18.66 -4.56 -23.32
CA VAL A 521 -19.11 -5.63 -22.41
C VAL A 521 -19.29 -6.99 -23.10
N ILE A 522 -19.51 -7.01 -24.43
CA ILE A 522 -19.80 -8.24 -25.16
C ILE A 522 -18.53 -8.85 -25.76
N ARG A 523 -17.69 -8.04 -26.39
CA ARG A 523 -16.55 -8.55 -27.18
C ARG A 523 -15.21 -8.41 -26.48
N GLU A 524 -15.08 -7.45 -25.57
CA GLU A 524 -13.86 -7.14 -24.84
C GLU A 524 -14.19 -6.67 -23.42
N PRO A 525 -14.80 -7.54 -22.59
CA PRO A 525 -15.19 -7.16 -21.24
C PRO A 525 -14.00 -7.01 -20.29
N LEU A 526 -12.78 -7.42 -20.67
CA LEU A 526 -11.55 -7.18 -19.92
C LEU A 526 -10.48 -6.52 -20.78
N THR A 527 -9.85 -5.48 -20.23
CA THR A 527 -8.81 -4.69 -20.90
C THR A 527 -7.67 -4.35 -19.92
N PRO A 528 -6.44 -4.15 -20.40
CA PRO A 528 -5.36 -3.55 -19.63
C PRO A 528 -5.57 -2.05 -19.36
N ILE A 529 -5.14 -1.59 -18.19
CA ILE A 529 -5.02 -0.16 -17.84
C ILE A 529 -3.67 0.10 -17.16
N TRP A 530 -3.08 1.28 -17.39
CA TRP A 530 -1.73 1.61 -16.95
C TRP A 530 -1.57 3.11 -16.68
N ALA A 531 -0.34 3.50 -16.35
CA ALA A 531 0.07 4.85 -16.06
C ALA A 531 -0.62 5.48 -14.84
N THR A 532 -0.53 6.80 -14.70
CA THR A 532 -0.97 7.48 -13.48
C THR A 532 -2.49 7.60 -13.34
N SER A 533 -3.23 7.34 -14.42
CA SER A 533 -4.68 7.12 -14.35
C SER A 533 -5.03 5.81 -13.64
N ALA A 534 -4.31 4.72 -13.93
CA ALA A 534 -4.45 3.47 -13.19
C ALA A 534 -4.17 3.67 -11.70
N ALA A 535 -3.05 4.31 -11.36
CA ALA A 535 -2.70 4.65 -9.98
C ALA A 535 -3.79 5.48 -9.29
N THR A 536 -4.40 6.44 -10.00
CA THR A 536 -5.50 7.26 -9.47
C THR A 536 -6.74 6.42 -9.21
N GLY A 537 -7.07 5.46 -10.08
CA GLY A 537 -8.15 4.50 -9.87
C GLY A 537 -7.94 3.65 -8.61
N VAL A 538 -6.74 3.08 -8.44
CA VAL A 538 -6.39 2.32 -7.23
C VAL A 538 -6.44 3.19 -5.98
N ALA A 539 -6.05 4.47 -6.07
CA ALA A 539 -6.23 5.42 -4.98
C ALA A 539 -7.71 5.62 -4.62
N GLY A 540 -8.62 5.59 -5.61
CA GLY A 540 -10.06 5.57 -5.40
C GLY A 540 -10.51 4.45 -4.47
N GLN A 541 -10.04 3.23 -4.70
CA GLN A 541 -10.34 2.09 -3.83
C GLN A 541 -9.84 2.32 -2.41
N PHE A 542 -8.63 2.85 -2.27
CA PHE A 542 -8.06 3.19 -0.97
C PHE A 542 -8.95 4.19 -0.21
N PHE A 543 -9.38 5.29 -0.86
CA PHE A 543 -10.22 6.30 -0.21
C PHE A 543 -11.59 5.76 0.17
N GLY A 544 -12.24 5.01 -0.72
CA GLY A 544 -13.56 4.44 -0.46
C GLY A 544 -13.55 3.48 0.72
N ARG A 545 -12.53 2.60 0.77
CA ARG A 545 -12.33 1.68 1.91
C ARG A 545 -11.93 2.42 3.20
N LEU A 546 -11.13 3.48 3.10
CA LEU A 546 -10.71 4.27 4.25
C LEU A 546 -11.90 4.98 4.90
N GLU A 547 -12.76 5.62 4.11
CA GLU A 547 -13.97 6.28 4.61
C GLU A 547 -14.99 5.28 5.14
N ALA A 548 -15.17 4.14 4.47
CA ALA A 548 -16.04 3.08 4.96
C ALA A 548 -15.59 2.52 6.32
N ALA A 549 -14.27 2.47 6.55
CA ALA A 549 -13.70 1.99 7.81
C ALA A 549 -13.68 3.05 8.92
N LEU A 550 -13.46 4.32 8.56
CA LEU A 550 -13.37 5.46 9.49
C LEU A 550 -14.34 6.59 9.06
N PRO A 551 -15.67 6.40 9.17
CA PRO A 551 -16.63 7.39 8.69
C PRO A 551 -16.63 8.66 9.55
N GLY A 552 -16.96 9.80 8.94
CA GLY A 552 -17.21 11.06 9.65
C GLY A 552 -15.97 11.92 9.95
N LEU A 553 -14.79 11.55 9.45
CA LEU A 553 -13.59 12.38 9.53
C LEU A 553 -13.65 13.53 8.51
N TRP A 554 -12.82 14.57 8.70
CA TRP A 554 -12.75 15.67 7.72
C TRP A 554 -11.93 15.24 6.50
N PRO A 555 -12.21 15.81 5.32
CA PRO A 555 -11.38 15.63 4.11
C PRO A 555 -9.90 15.92 4.33
N GLU A 556 -9.57 16.93 5.15
CA GLU A 556 -8.21 17.22 5.56
C GLU A 556 -7.57 16.05 6.32
N THR A 557 -8.35 15.33 7.14
CA THR A 557 -7.93 14.16 7.91
C THR A 557 -7.73 12.95 7.01
N TYR A 558 -8.64 12.65 6.09
CA TYR A 558 -8.43 11.58 5.10
C TYR A 558 -7.16 11.83 4.29
N ARG A 559 -6.94 13.06 3.81
CA ARG A 559 -5.69 13.44 3.12
C ARG A 559 -4.45 13.23 4.00
N GLY A 560 -4.54 13.56 5.28
CA GLY A 560 -3.47 13.35 6.26
C GLY A 560 -3.15 11.88 6.50
N LEU A 561 -4.18 11.04 6.70
CA LEU A 561 -4.06 9.60 6.91
C LEU A 561 -3.47 8.88 5.69
N THR A 562 -3.82 9.29 4.47
CA THR A 562 -3.22 8.73 3.24
C THR A 562 -1.71 8.93 3.21
N VAL A 563 -1.22 10.14 3.47
CA VAL A 563 0.22 10.44 3.47
C VAL A 563 0.94 9.83 4.66
N GLN A 564 0.26 9.78 5.80
CA GLN A 564 0.79 9.20 7.02
C GLN A 564 1.03 7.70 6.82
N SER A 565 0.03 6.98 6.32
CA SER A 565 0.06 5.53 6.17
C SER A 565 1.01 5.05 5.08
N ALA A 566 1.53 5.96 4.25
CA ALA A 566 2.51 5.65 3.23
C ALA A 566 3.84 5.13 3.80
N ASP A 567 4.42 4.13 3.16
CA ASP A 567 5.83 3.72 3.36
C ASP A 567 6.59 3.71 2.03
N TRP A 568 7.91 3.83 2.12
CA TRP A 568 8.77 3.59 0.95
C TRP A 568 9.08 2.11 0.82
N PRO A 569 8.80 1.49 -0.34
CA PRO A 569 9.35 0.18 -0.68
C PRO A 569 10.88 0.21 -0.74
N ALA A 570 11.53 -0.97 -0.69
CA ALA A 570 12.98 -1.07 -0.51
C ALA A 570 13.84 -0.20 -1.46
N PRO A 571 13.57 -0.12 -2.79
CA PRO A 571 14.37 0.70 -3.70
C PRO A 571 14.34 2.20 -3.37
N MET A 572 13.19 2.72 -2.96
CA MET A 572 13.01 4.13 -2.55
C MET A 572 13.57 4.37 -1.16
N ARG A 573 13.29 3.46 -0.22
CA ARG A 573 13.74 3.52 1.17
C ARG A 573 15.26 3.63 1.28
N LYS A 574 16.01 2.87 0.46
CA LYS A 574 17.48 2.89 0.40
C LYS A 574 18.08 4.25 -0.01
N GLN A 575 17.29 5.14 -0.60
CA GLN A 575 17.72 6.50 -0.95
C GLN A 575 17.65 7.47 0.22
N LEU A 576 16.82 7.17 1.24
CA LEU A 576 16.52 8.08 2.35
C LEU A 576 17.01 7.57 3.71
N ILE A 577 16.98 6.26 3.95
CA ILE A 577 17.37 5.64 5.24
C ILE A 577 18.87 5.35 5.25
N GLY A 578 19.53 5.75 6.35
CA GLY A 578 20.95 5.49 6.64
C GLY A 578 21.16 4.33 7.61
N THR A 579 22.33 4.27 8.23
CA THR A 579 22.65 3.27 9.26
C THR A 579 22.29 3.76 10.67
N GLY A 580 22.04 2.82 11.59
CA GLY A 580 21.67 3.15 12.97
C GLY A 580 20.46 4.07 13.02
N ALA A 581 20.45 5.08 13.88
CA ALA A 581 19.33 6.02 14.07
C ALA A 581 19.25 7.15 13.01
N HIS A 582 20.14 7.18 12.02
CA HIS A 582 20.26 8.33 11.12
C HIS A 582 19.59 8.12 9.75
N TRP A 583 19.05 9.21 9.20
CA TRP A 583 18.77 9.31 7.77
C TRP A 583 20.07 9.24 6.97
N LYS A 584 19.97 8.96 5.66
CA LYS A 584 21.12 8.92 4.78
C LYS A 584 21.90 10.23 4.82
N THR A 585 23.22 10.13 4.91
CA THR A 585 24.12 11.29 5.00
C THR A 585 24.01 12.17 3.76
N GLY A 586 23.94 13.48 3.95
CA GLY A 586 23.82 14.46 2.86
C GLY A 586 22.91 15.64 3.23
N PRO A 587 22.89 16.70 2.40
CA PRO A 587 22.11 17.90 2.66
C PRO A 587 20.61 17.62 2.60
N LYS A 588 19.82 18.31 3.44
CA LYS A 588 18.35 18.22 3.44
C LYS A 588 17.73 18.56 2.08
N GLY A 589 18.32 19.51 1.33
CA GLY A 589 17.88 19.82 -0.04
C GLY A 589 17.89 18.62 -0.98
N LYS A 590 18.89 17.73 -0.90
CA LYS A 590 18.93 16.51 -1.72
C LYS A 590 17.81 15.53 -1.34
N LYS A 591 17.51 15.40 -0.05
CA LYS A 591 16.39 14.58 0.44
C LYS A 591 15.04 15.15 -0.02
N GLN A 592 14.90 16.48 -0.02
CA GLN A 592 13.74 17.16 -0.58
C GLN A 592 13.58 16.87 -2.07
N THR A 593 14.64 16.94 -2.89
CA THR A 593 14.59 16.56 -4.31
C THR A 593 14.15 15.10 -4.50
N ILE A 594 14.66 14.17 -3.68
CA ILE A 594 14.28 12.75 -3.72
C ILE A 594 12.79 12.56 -3.40
N ILE A 595 12.30 13.19 -2.32
CA ILE A 595 10.88 13.14 -1.96
C ILE A 595 9.99 13.76 -3.03
N ARG A 596 10.47 14.78 -3.75
CA ARG A 596 9.75 15.36 -4.90
C ARG A 596 9.71 14.44 -6.14
N SER A 597 10.42 13.31 -6.12
CA SER A 597 10.33 12.29 -7.17
C SER A 597 9.24 11.25 -6.90
N PHE A 598 9.12 10.77 -5.65
CA PHE A 598 8.24 9.64 -5.31
C PHE A 598 7.38 9.84 -4.05
N GLY A 599 7.29 11.08 -3.56
CA GLY A 599 6.47 11.45 -2.42
C GLY A 599 6.85 10.72 -1.13
N TYR A 600 5.84 10.51 -0.29
CA TYR A 600 5.95 9.82 0.99
C TYR A 600 5.79 8.29 0.86
N GLY A 601 5.70 7.78 -0.37
CA GLY A 601 5.64 6.35 -0.69
C GLY A 601 4.23 5.83 -1.00
N VAL A 602 4.02 4.54 -0.73
CA VAL A 602 2.80 3.79 -1.05
C VAL A 602 1.92 3.68 0.19
N PRO A 603 0.69 4.25 0.19
CA PRO A 603 -0.27 4.13 1.30
C PRO A 603 -0.65 2.69 1.61
N SER A 604 -0.92 2.40 2.89
CA SER A 604 -1.39 1.09 3.36
C SER A 604 -2.69 1.28 4.14
N LEU A 605 -3.76 0.63 3.70
CA LEU A 605 -5.07 0.77 4.33
C LEU A 605 -5.04 0.27 5.77
N ASP A 606 -4.39 -0.88 6.02
CA ASP A 606 -4.26 -1.45 7.37
C ASP A 606 -3.58 -0.46 8.33
N ARG A 607 -2.53 0.23 7.87
CA ARG A 607 -1.85 1.27 8.67
C ARG A 607 -2.67 2.55 8.83
N ALA A 608 -3.56 2.85 7.89
CA ALA A 608 -4.42 4.03 7.95
C ALA A 608 -5.60 3.84 8.92
N VAL A 609 -6.14 2.61 9.00
CA VAL A 609 -7.33 2.28 9.80
C VAL A 609 -6.97 1.76 11.19
N ALA A 610 -5.93 0.94 11.31
CA ALA A 610 -5.60 0.28 12.57
C ALA A 610 -4.42 0.97 13.30
N SER A 611 -4.57 1.11 14.62
CA SER A 611 -3.43 1.21 15.52
C SER A 611 -3.07 -0.19 16.02
N ALA A 612 -1.82 -0.60 15.87
CA ALA A 612 -1.29 -1.83 16.45
C ALA A 612 -0.64 -1.55 17.81
N ARG A 613 -0.38 -2.59 18.63
CA ARG A 613 0.32 -2.45 19.93
C ARG A 613 1.61 -1.63 19.81
N ASN A 614 2.38 -1.83 18.74
CA ASN A 614 3.65 -1.17 18.47
C ASN A 614 3.59 -0.07 17.38
N ALA A 615 2.39 0.35 16.96
CA ALA A 615 2.20 1.42 15.99
C ALA A 615 0.89 2.18 16.27
N VAL A 616 0.98 3.42 16.75
CA VAL A 616 -0.19 4.20 17.18
C VAL A 616 -0.40 5.43 16.32
N THR A 617 -1.66 5.78 16.07
CA THR A 617 -2.07 6.99 15.36
C THR A 617 -2.88 7.93 16.24
N LEU A 618 -2.38 9.16 16.40
CA LEU A 618 -3.06 10.26 17.08
C LEU A 618 -3.63 11.23 16.04
N ILE A 619 -4.90 11.59 16.19
CA ILE A 619 -5.62 12.50 15.29
C ILE A 619 -6.17 13.67 16.09
N ALA A 620 -5.98 14.89 15.58
CA ALA A 620 -6.64 16.08 16.08
C ALA A 620 -7.22 16.89 14.92
N GLN A 621 -8.50 17.26 15.02
CA GLN A 621 -9.21 18.13 14.09
C GLN A 621 -9.61 19.40 14.83
N ALA A 622 -9.22 20.57 14.31
CA ALA A 622 -9.49 21.84 14.97
C ALA A 622 -9.73 22.97 13.97
N GLU A 623 -10.51 23.96 14.42
CA GLU A 623 -10.60 25.26 13.76
C GLU A 623 -9.58 26.21 14.37
N ILE A 624 -8.94 27.04 13.55
CA ILE A 624 -7.96 28.04 13.99
C ILE A 624 -8.26 29.38 13.33
N GLN A 625 -8.21 30.47 14.11
CA GLN A 625 -8.24 31.84 13.63
C GLN A 625 -6.81 32.36 13.48
N PRO A 626 -6.19 32.27 12.28
CA PRO A 626 -4.77 32.55 12.11
C PRO A 626 -4.40 34.02 12.37
N PHE A 627 -5.34 34.94 12.13
CA PHE A 627 -5.13 36.38 12.21
C PHE A 627 -6.25 37.08 12.99
N ALA A 628 -5.98 38.30 13.42
CA ALA A 628 -6.97 39.20 14.01
C ALA A 628 -6.62 40.66 13.68
N ALA A 629 -7.60 41.55 13.79
CA ALA A 629 -7.36 42.98 13.72
C ALA A 629 -6.49 43.46 14.88
N ALA A 630 -5.48 44.32 14.60
CA ALA A 630 -4.69 44.96 15.64
C ALA A 630 -5.54 45.95 16.45
N GLN A 631 -5.30 46.05 17.76
CA GLN A 631 -6.03 46.95 18.67
C GLN A 631 -5.92 48.45 18.31
N GLU A 632 -4.87 48.87 17.59
CA GLU A 632 -4.63 50.26 17.19
C GLU A 632 -4.90 50.55 15.69
N GLY A 633 -5.63 49.68 14.98
CA GLY A 633 -5.97 49.89 13.56
C GLY A 633 -4.79 49.75 12.58
N ARG A 634 -3.61 49.29 13.06
CA ARG A 634 -2.38 49.08 12.25
C ARG A 634 -2.36 47.75 11.51
N GLY A 635 -3.48 47.35 10.92
CA GLY A 635 -3.61 46.14 10.11
C GLY A 635 -3.82 44.84 10.89
N ALA A 636 -3.48 43.70 10.28
CA ALA A 636 -3.73 42.37 10.83
C ALA A 636 -2.48 41.77 11.52
N VAL A 637 -2.66 41.18 12.70
CA VAL A 637 -1.64 40.48 13.48
C VAL A 637 -1.88 38.97 13.47
N TYR A 638 -0.88 38.18 13.89
CA TYR A 638 -1.09 36.76 14.19
C TYR A 638 -1.96 36.63 15.45
N ASN A 639 -2.82 35.61 15.52
CA ASN A 639 -3.78 35.45 16.62
C ASN A 639 -3.62 34.11 17.36
N GLU A 640 -4.25 33.04 16.88
CA GLU A 640 -4.23 31.76 17.60
C GLU A 640 -3.00 30.90 17.30
N MET A 641 -2.55 30.18 18.33
CA MET A 641 -1.62 29.06 18.24
C MET A 641 -2.15 27.93 19.11
N HIS A 642 -2.07 26.70 18.62
CA HIS A 642 -2.53 25.53 19.38
C HIS A 642 -1.33 24.74 19.88
N PHE A 643 -1.35 24.37 21.16
CA PHE A 643 -0.33 23.55 21.79
C PHE A 643 -0.98 22.25 22.25
N TYR A 644 -0.46 21.12 21.79
CA TYR A 644 -0.93 19.79 22.14
C TYR A 644 0.08 19.10 23.02
N ASN A 645 -0.34 18.72 24.22
CA ASN A 645 0.40 17.81 25.07
C ASN A 645 0.15 16.38 24.56
N LEU A 646 1.18 15.78 23.98
CA LEU A 646 1.10 14.43 23.44
C LEU A 646 0.87 13.44 24.59
N PRO A 647 -0.11 12.53 24.49
CA PRO A 647 -0.25 11.42 25.43
C PRO A 647 0.88 10.42 25.17
N TRP A 648 2.12 10.78 25.48
CA TRP A 648 3.28 9.99 25.08
C TRP A 648 3.40 8.73 25.93
N PRO A 649 3.65 7.55 25.33
CA PRO A 649 3.80 6.31 26.07
C PRO A 649 5.22 6.24 26.63
N THR A 650 5.52 7.11 27.60
CA THR A 650 6.86 7.32 28.12
C THR A 650 7.44 6.03 28.68
N ARG A 651 6.66 5.22 29.41
CA ARG A 651 7.17 3.97 29.98
C ARG A 651 7.51 2.95 28.89
N ALA A 652 6.63 2.80 27.91
CA ALA A 652 6.88 1.93 26.75
C ALA A 652 8.12 2.36 25.95
N LEU A 653 8.31 3.68 25.74
CA LEU A 653 9.48 4.22 25.04
C LEU A 653 10.77 4.08 25.85
N GLU A 654 10.72 4.28 27.17
CA GLU A 654 11.87 4.07 28.05
C GLU A 654 12.29 2.60 28.09
N ALA A 655 11.33 1.65 28.04
CA ALA A 655 11.60 0.22 27.99
C ALA A 655 12.31 -0.23 26.70
N LEU A 656 12.21 0.56 25.62
CA LEU A 656 12.93 0.34 24.36
C LEU A 656 14.37 0.90 24.38
N GLU A 657 14.74 1.69 25.39
CA GLU A 657 16.07 2.29 25.53
C GLU A 657 16.62 2.94 24.23
N ASN A 658 17.64 2.31 23.63
CA ASN A 658 18.37 2.81 22.45
C ASN A 658 17.79 2.31 21.13
N GLU A 659 16.68 1.57 21.15
CA GLU A 659 16.03 1.10 19.92
C GLU A 659 15.51 2.26 19.08
N ILE A 660 15.51 2.04 17.76
CA ILE A 660 15.19 3.09 16.80
C ILE A 660 13.69 3.11 16.55
N VAL A 661 13.08 4.26 16.79
CA VAL A 661 11.68 4.52 16.49
C VAL A 661 11.54 5.57 15.41
N VAL A 662 10.41 5.55 14.72
CA VAL A 662 10.05 6.56 13.71
C VAL A 662 8.76 7.22 14.15
N MET A 663 8.79 8.56 14.23
CA MET A 663 7.59 9.36 14.35
C MET A 663 7.36 10.09 13.02
N LYS A 664 6.13 10.03 12.49
CA LYS A 664 5.72 10.79 11.32
C LYS A 664 4.65 11.79 11.74
N VAL A 665 4.82 13.06 11.36
CA VAL A 665 3.87 14.14 11.64
C VAL A 665 3.32 14.66 10.33
N ALA A 666 2.01 14.60 10.14
CA ALA A 666 1.30 15.15 8.99
C ALA A 666 0.33 16.26 9.44
N LEU A 667 0.52 17.47 8.91
CA LEU A 667 -0.37 18.62 9.10
C LEU A 667 -1.04 18.93 7.76
N SER A 668 -2.36 18.80 7.73
CA SER A 668 -3.18 18.93 6.52
C SER A 668 -4.26 19.99 6.75
N TYR A 669 -4.32 20.99 5.88
CA TYR A 669 -5.37 22.02 5.86
C TYR A 669 -5.65 22.45 4.43
N PHE A 670 -6.79 23.09 4.16
CA PHE A 670 -7.04 23.67 2.82
C PHE A 670 -6.91 25.18 2.86
N ILE A 671 -6.22 25.73 1.85
CA ILE A 671 -6.07 27.17 1.66
C ILE A 671 -7.10 27.68 0.66
N GLU A 672 -7.54 28.92 0.82
CA GLU A 672 -8.25 29.59 -0.26
C GLU A 672 -7.22 30.20 -1.21
N PRO A 673 -7.27 29.88 -2.51
CA PRO A 673 -6.30 30.36 -3.48
C PRO A 673 -6.59 31.81 -3.87
N ASN A 674 -5.54 32.55 -4.21
CA ASN A 674 -5.63 33.88 -4.81
C ASN A 674 -4.69 33.96 -6.01
N LEU A 675 -5.23 33.66 -7.19
CA LEU A 675 -4.53 33.72 -8.47
C LEU A 675 -4.31 35.18 -8.90
N THR A 676 -3.20 35.76 -8.46
CA THR A 676 -2.71 37.04 -8.98
C THR A 676 -1.40 36.82 -9.74
N GLY A 677 -1.00 37.77 -10.60
CA GLY A 677 0.32 37.70 -11.28
C GLY A 677 1.52 37.59 -10.33
N ARG A 678 1.35 37.93 -9.03
CA ARG A 678 2.38 37.79 -7.99
C ARG A 678 2.40 36.39 -7.35
N ALA A 679 1.33 35.62 -7.43
CA ALA A 679 1.21 34.29 -6.82
C ALA A 679 2.29 33.30 -7.29
N ALA A 680 2.73 33.42 -8.54
CA ALA A 680 3.78 32.57 -9.12
C ALA A 680 5.18 32.76 -8.51
N THR A 681 5.43 33.89 -7.83
CA THR A 681 6.74 34.20 -7.23
C THR A 681 6.66 34.49 -5.74
N ARG A 682 5.44 34.57 -5.18
CA ARG A 682 5.17 34.89 -3.78
C ARG A 682 4.10 33.95 -3.23
N PRO A 683 4.50 32.77 -2.71
CA PRO A 683 3.61 31.77 -2.13
C PRO A 683 2.60 32.32 -1.11
N ASP A 684 2.99 33.32 -0.32
CA ASP A 684 2.16 33.99 0.67
C ASP A 684 1.05 34.87 0.07
N THR A 685 1.16 35.25 -1.20
CA THR A 685 0.08 35.95 -1.92
C THR A 685 -0.94 35.00 -2.52
N TYR A 686 -0.59 33.70 -2.68
CA TYR A 686 -1.48 32.67 -3.19
C TYR A 686 -2.37 32.07 -2.09
N ARG A 687 -1.81 31.71 -0.93
CA ARG A 687 -2.55 31.09 0.18
C ARG A 687 -3.27 32.11 1.07
N SER A 688 -4.46 31.77 1.54
CA SER A 688 -5.19 32.55 2.55
C SER A 688 -4.41 32.70 3.86
N PHE A 689 -3.92 31.58 4.37
CA PHE A 689 -3.04 31.47 5.53
C PHE A 689 -2.12 30.26 5.32
N GLY A 690 -1.02 30.18 6.07
CA GLY A 690 -0.24 28.95 6.17
C GLY A 690 -0.17 28.47 7.61
N LEU A 691 0.02 27.18 7.82
CA LEU A 691 0.25 26.59 9.14
C LEU A 691 1.59 25.86 9.16
N ARG A 692 2.24 25.86 10.33
CA ARG A 692 3.45 25.10 10.62
C ARG A 692 3.29 24.34 11.91
N PHE A 693 4.07 23.29 12.06
CA PHE A 693 4.22 22.62 13.34
C PHE A 693 5.63 22.80 13.89
N GLY A 694 5.74 22.82 15.21
CA GLY A 694 7.00 22.77 15.94
C GLY A 694 6.90 21.78 17.08
N MET A 695 7.93 20.97 17.29
CA MET A 695 8.00 20.02 18.41
C MET A 695 8.75 20.65 19.58
N LYS A 696 8.30 20.40 20.81
CA LYS A 696 8.99 20.79 22.05
C LYS A 696 10.32 20.02 22.16
N ARG A 697 11.38 20.69 22.62
CA ARG A 697 12.69 20.05 22.81
C ARG A 697 12.75 19.31 24.15
N ARG A 698 13.60 18.29 24.25
CA ARG A 698 13.68 17.41 25.45
C ARG A 698 13.89 18.13 26.79
N GLY A 699 14.67 19.22 26.79
CA GLY A 699 14.98 19.99 28.01
C GLY A 699 14.25 21.33 28.11
N GLU A 700 13.32 21.60 27.20
CA GLU A 700 12.62 22.89 27.12
C GLU A 700 11.37 22.87 28.00
N THR A 701 11.15 23.91 28.80
CA THR A 701 9.88 24.08 29.54
C THR A 701 8.78 24.57 28.61
N ASP A 702 7.50 24.40 28.97
CA ASP A 702 6.38 24.85 28.14
C ASP A 702 6.43 26.37 27.88
N VAL A 703 6.90 27.16 28.85
CA VAL A 703 7.11 28.61 28.70
C VAL A 703 8.20 28.90 27.67
N GLN A 704 9.34 28.20 27.73
CA GLN A 704 10.42 28.35 26.76
C GLN A 704 9.97 27.92 25.36
N PHE A 705 9.19 26.85 25.26
CA PHE A 705 8.64 26.35 24.01
C PHE A 705 7.70 27.36 23.35
N ARG A 706 6.76 27.91 24.12
CA ARG A 706 5.86 29.00 23.65
C ARG A 706 6.67 30.21 23.20
N ALA A 707 7.67 30.64 23.97
CA ALA A 707 8.53 31.77 23.62
C ALA A 707 9.31 31.53 22.31
N ARG A 708 9.84 30.31 22.11
CA ARG A 708 10.55 29.93 20.87
C ARG A 708 9.63 29.94 19.65
N VAL A 709 8.42 29.38 19.77
CA VAL A 709 7.44 29.38 18.67
C VAL A 709 7.02 30.82 18.32
N ASN A 710 6.81 31.68 19.31
CA ASN A 710 6.55 33.10 19.11
C ASN A 710 7.71 33.83 18.40
N ALA A 711 8.96 33.60 18.84
CA ALA A 711 10.13 34.20 18.20
C ALA A 711 10.34 33.71 16.75
N ALA A 712 10.05 32.43 16.48
CA ALA A 712 10.12 31.87 15.13
C ALA A 712 9.13 32.56 14.16
N GLN A 713 7.95 32.99 14.64
CA GLN A 713 7.02 33.81 13.84
C GLN A 713 7.57 35.21 13.50
N GLN A 714 8.47 35.76 14.31
CA GLN A 714 9.09 37.07 14.10
C GLN A 714 10.39 37.01 13.25
N LYS A 715 10.79 35.82 12.77
CA LYS A 715 12.04 35.57 12.02
C LYS A 715 13.32 35.87 12.83
N GLU A 716 13.27 35.83 14.16
CA GLU A 716 14.40 36.06 15.06
C GLU A 716 15.00 34.75 15.62
N ALA A 717 14.97 33.67 14.84
CA ALA A 717 15.38 32.35 15.35
C ALA A 717 16.89 32.23 15.54
N VAL A 718 17.32 31.90 16.77
CA VAL A 718 18.70 31.56 17.12
C VAL A 718 19.02 30.11 16.70
N ALA A 719 20.25 29.87 16.25
CA ALA A 719 20.74 28.57 15.82
C ALA A 719 20.59 27.47 16.90
N ASP A 720 20.26 26.26 16.45
CA ASP A 720 19.90 25.13 17.30
C ASP A 720 21.10 24.40 17.91
N LYS A 721 20.95 23.86 19.13
CA LYS A 721 21.99 23.06 19.82
C LYS A 721 21.67 21.57 19.88
N GLU A 722 20.44 21.16 19.54
CA GLU A 722 20.01 19.76 19.56
C GLU A 722 20.28 19.05 18.22
N ALA A 723 20.48 17.74 18.26
CA ALA A 723 20.67 16.94 17.05
C ALA A 723 19.38 16.93 16.20
N ASP A 724 19.54 17.12 14.89
CA ASP A 724 18.42 17.17 13.96
C ASP A 724 18.08 15.78 13.42
N HIS A 725 17.05 15.17 14.02
CA HIS A 725 16.53 13.85 13.67
C HIS A 725 15.48 13.87 12.55
N TRP A 726 15.13 15.06 12.03
CA TRP A 726 14.12 15.21 11.00
C TRP A 726 14.69 14.95 9.60
N LEU A 727 13.91 14.28 8.75
CA LEU A 727 14.30 13.98 7.38
C LEU A 727 14.45 15.26 6.55
N LEU A 728 13.45 16.13 6.60
CA LEU A 728 13.31 17.26 5.68
C LEU A 728 13.57 18.63 6.33
N GLY A 729 13.22 18.77 7.61
CA GLY A 729 13.35 20.00 8.38
C GLY A 729 12.38 21.11 7.97
N PRO A 730 12.37 22.23 8.71
CA PRO A 730 11.35 23.27 8.58
C PRO A 730 11.32 23.96 7.20
N MET A 731 12.44 23.97 6.46
CA MET A 731 12.50 24.60 5.14
C MET A 731 11.79 23.82 4.02
N ALA A 732 11.60 22.51 4.18
CA ALA A 732 10.86 21.70 3.20
C ALA A 732 9.35 21.97 3.23
N VAL A 733 8.89 22.56 4.34
CA VAL A 733 7.48 22.73 4.71
C VAL A 733 6.98 24.13 4.31
N ASN A 734 7.68 24.81 3.41
CA ASN A 734 7.48 26.24 3.17
C ASN A 734 6.27 26.57 2.26
N VAL A 735 5.88 25.65 1.40
CA VAL A 735 4.86 25.85 0.35
C VAL A 735 3.83 24.72 0.41
N GLY A 736 2.60 25.01 -0.02
CA GLY A 736 1.51 24.04 0.01
C GLY A 736 0.68 24.11 1.28
N SER A 737 -0.24 23.16 1.37
CA SER A 737 -1.24 23.05 2.45
C SER A 737 -1.22 21.69 3.16
N LEU A 738 -0.29 20.82 2.74
CA LEU A 738 -0.03 19.51 3.30
C LEU A 738 1.45 19.40 3.62
N HIS A 739 1.74 19.13 4.88
CA HIS A 739 3.08 19.15 5.44
C HIS A 739 3.34 17.84 6.14
N CYS A 740 4.37 17.10 5.74
CA CYS A 740 4.75 15.86 6.41
C CYS A 740 6.27 15.77 6.57
N ASP A 741 6.71 15.45 7.78
CA ASP A 741 8.12 15.16 8.09
C ASP A 741 8.23 13.94 9.02
N LEU A 742 9.38 13.29 8.97
CA LEU A 742 9.68 12.08 9.71
C LEU A 742 10.85 12.33 10.66
N TRP A 743 10.61 12.08 11.93
CA TRP A 743 11.62 12.03 12.96
C TRP A 743 12.10 10.58 13.13
N ARG A 744 13.41 10.38 13.15
CA ARG A 744 14.02 9.06 13.36
C ARG A 744 15.18 9.17 14.35
N GLY A 745 15.09 8.42 15.43
CA GLY A 745 16.00 8.54 16.57
C GLY A 745 15.75 7.45 17.60
N ARG A 746 16.42 7.54 18.75
CA ARG A 746 16.28 6.53 19.82
C ARG A 746 14.99 6.74 20.60
N ALA A 747 14.35 5.66 21.04
CA ALA A 747 13.11 5.73 21.80
C ALA A 747 13.21 6.62 23.05
N ILE A 748 14.31 6.51 23.81
CA ILE A 748 14.57 7.34 24.99
C ILE A 748 14.74 8.83 24.69
N GLU A 749 15.23 9.19 23.49
CA GLU A 749 15.33 10.59 23.06
C GLU A 749 13.95 11.13 22.73
N LEU A 750 13.13 10.32 22.06
CA LEU A 750 11.77 10.67 21.71
C LEU A 750 10.85 10.85 22.93
N ALA A 751 11.08 10.09 24.00
CA ALA A 751 10.29 10.14 25.23
C ALA A 751 10.22 11.56 25.85
N GLY A 752 11.24 12.40 25.62
CA GLY A 752 11.27 13.78 26.11
C GLY A 752 10.61 14.82 25.20
N HIS A 753 10.14 14.44 24.01
CA HIS A 753 9.47 15.33 23.07
C HIS A 753 7.94 15.23 23.22
N ASP A 754 7.43 15.77 24.31
CA ASP A 754 6.07 15.54 24.83
C ASP A 754 4.99 16.54 24.33
N ALA A 755 5.35 17.51 23.50
CA ALA A 755 4.39 18.48 22.98
C ALA A 755 4.67 18.93 21.54
N ILE A 756 3.61 19.32 20.84
CA ILE A 756 3.66 19.89 19.50
C ILE A 756 2.78 21.13 19.41
N ALA A 757 3.27 22.14 18.71
CA ALA A 757 2.57 23.40 18.49
C ALA A 757 2.18 23.53 17.02
N ILE A 758 0.97 24.03 16.75
CA ILE A 758 0.52 24.47 15.42
C ILE A 758 0.39 25.99 15.44
N TYR A 759 1.04 26.66 14.49
CA TYR A 759 1.07 28.12 14.45
C TYR A 759 0.95 28.68 13.04
N PRO A 760 0.31 29.85 12.86
CA PRO A 760 0.11 30.44 11.55
C PRO A 760 1.37 31.10 10.99
N VAL A 761 1.47 31.16 9.67
CA VAL A 761 2.43 31.96 8.90
C VAL A 761 1.67 32.79 7.86
N GLY A 762 2.33 33.81 7.30
CA GLY A 762 1.70 34.80 6.42
C GLY A 762 0.90 34.22 5.24
N GLY A 763 -0.18 34.93 4.90
CA GLY A 763 -1.09 34.65 3.79
C GLY A 763 -1.94 35.89 3.45
N TRP A 764 -2.73 35.82 2.38
CA TRP A 764 -3.48 36.99 1.88
C TRP A 764 -4.62 37.44 2.81
N TRP A 765 -5.16 36.58 3.70
CA TRP A 765 -6.11 37.03 4.74
C TRP A 765 -5.51 38.08 5.67
N LYS A 766 -4.18 38.06 5.88
CA LYS A 766 -3.46 39.07 6.66
C LYS A 766 -3.11 40.32 5.84
N SER A 767 -2.67 40.14 4.60
CA SER A 767 -2.11 41.24 3.78
C SER A 767 -3.15 42.02 2.97
N HIS A 768 -4.27 41.41 2.56
CA HIS A 768 -5.31 42.02 1.72
C HIS A 768 -6.53 42.43 2.56
N GLN A 769 -6.35 43.42 3.43
CA GLN A 769 -7.36 43.87 4.40
C GLN A 769 -8.70 44.28 3.75
N GLY A 770 -8.68 44.76 2.50
CA GLY A 770 -9.89 45.11 1.75
C GLY A 770 -10.86 43.94 1.54
N GLN A 771 -10.39 42.69 1.59
CA GLN A 771 -11.22 41.49 1.49
C GLN A 771 -11.91 41.13 2.81
N ARG A 772 -11.58 41.82 3.92
CA ARG A 772 -12.19 41.64 5.26
C ARG A 772 -12.13 40.21 5.81
N ARG A 773 -11.17 39.40 5.37
CA ARG A 773 -10.99 37.99 5.77
C ARG A 773 -10.10 37.78 7.00
N MET A 774 -9.58 38.85 7.60
CA MET A 774 -8.56 38.74 8.65
C MET A 774 -9.06 38.08 9.94
N ASN A 775 -10.38 38.05 10.18
CA ASN A 775 -10.99 37.42 11.36
C ASN A 775 -11.59 36.04 11.04
N ASP A 776 -11.39 35.51 9.84
CA ASP A 776 -11.91 34.19 9.47
C ASP A 776 -11.15 33.05 10.16
N LYS A 777 -11.85 31.92 10.29
CA LYS A 777 -11.32 30.66 10.79
C LYS A 777 -11.09 29.68 9.65
N GLY A 778 -9.98 28.95 9.71
CA GLY A 778 -9.69 27.79 8.87
C GLY A 778 -9.80 26.49 9.66
N ARG A 779 -9.81 25.35 8.96
CA ARG A 779 -9.73 24.00 9.55
C ARG A 779 -8.36 23.40 9.30
N TYR A 780 -7.90 22.55 10.21
CA TYR A 780 -6.77 21.67 9.97
C TYR A 780 -6.94 20.32 10.67
N SER A 781 -6.22 19.33 10.16
CA SER A 781 -6.01 18.03 10.77
C SER A 781 -4.53 17.85 11.07
N LEU A 782 -4.21 17.45 12.29
CA LEU A 782 -2.89 17.00 12.73
C LEU A 782 -2.95 15.48 12.95
N THR A 783 -2.10 14.75 12.25
CA THR A 783 -1.96 13.30 12.41
C THR A 783 -0.53 12.99 12.82
N ILE A 784 -0.35 12.23 13.89
CA ILE A 784 0.98 11.82 14.38
C ILE A 784 0.98 10.31 14.53
N THR A 785 2.01 9.66 13.99
CA THR A 785 2.21 8.24 14.22
C THR A 785 3.56 7.93 14.79
N LEU A 786 3.58 6.98 15.71
CA LEU A 786 4.77 6.45 16.34
C LEU A 786 4.85 4.96 16.01
N SER A 787 6.00 4.52 15.48
CA SER A 787 6.25 3.12 15.11
C SER A 787 7.57 2.64 15.68
N ALA A 788 7.53 1.51 16.39
CA ALA A 788 8.67 0.75 16.89
C ALA A 788 8.78 -0.61 16.16
N SER A 789 8.83 -0.57 14.83
CA SER A 789 8.79 -1.75 13.97
C SER A 789 9.84 -2.79 14.39
N GLY A 790 9.42 -4.05 14.54
CA GLY A 790 10.29 -5.15 14.95
C GLY A 790 10.35 -5.41 16.46
N HIS A 791 9.69 -4.59 17.27
CA HIS A 791 9.68 -4.72 18.73
C HIS A 791 8.29 -5.09 19.27
N GLU A 792 8.25 -5.95 20.28
CA GLU A 792 7.03 -6.25 21.05
C GLU A 792 6.90 -5.27 22.21
N VAL A 793 6.29 -4.12 21.93
CA VAL A 793 5.96 -3.10 22.93
C VAL A 793 4.48 -2.72 22.79
N ASP A 794 3.80 -2.48 23.90
CA ASP A 794 2.41 -2.03 23.90
C ASP A 794 2.32 -0.53 24.22
N MET A 795 2.50 0.28 23.17
CA MET A 795 2.31 1.72 23.22
C MET A 795 0.82 2.09 23.25
N HIS A 796 -0.04 1.30 22.60
CA HIS A 796 -1.47 1.60 22.46
C HIS A 796 -2.17 1.68 23.81
N SER A 797 -2.04 0.65 24.64
CA SER A 797 -2.74 0.57 25.94
C SER A 797 -2.32 1.70 26.89
N GLU A 798 -1.05 2.11 26.87
CA GLU A 798 -0.56 3.24 27.68
C GLU A 798 -1.17 4.57 27.21
N ILE A 799 -1.18 4.80 25.90
CA ILE A 799 -1.78 6.02 25.30
C ILE A 799 -3.29 6.08 25.62
N GLU A 800 -4.01 4.97 25.46
CA GLU A 800 -5.44 4.88 25.74
C GLU A 800 -5.73 5.24 27.21
N THR A 801 -4.98 4.66 28.14
CA THR A 801 -5.11 4.97 29.58
C THR A 801 -4.86 6.45 29.88
N LEU A 802 -3.85 7.06 29.25
CA LEU A 802 -3.53 8.49 29.41
C LEU A 802 -4.65 9.39 28.84
N LEU A 803 -5.25 8.99 27.72
CA LEU A 803 -6.37 9.70 27.11
C LEU A 803 -7.63 9.61 27.97
N GLU A 804 -8.01 8.42 28.45
CA GLU A 804 -9.14 8.22 29.35
C GLU A 804 -9.02 9.07 30.61
N ALA A 805 -7.83 9.10 31.23
CA ALA A 805 -7.56 9.93 32.40
C ALA A 805 -7.71 11.43 32.09
N LYS A 806 -7.21 11.91 30.95
CA LYS A 806 -7.36 13.32 30.52
C LYS A 806 -8.82 13.68 30.24
N VAL A 807 -9.57 12.79 29.58
CA VAL A 807 -11.00 13.01 29.30
C VAL A 807 -11.79 13.07 30.61
N ALA A 808 -11.54 12.14 31.54
CA ALA A 808 -12.18 12.15 32.85
C ALA A 808 -11.86 13.43 33.66
N ALA A 809 -10.59 13.86 33.67
CA ALA A 809 -10.19 15.10 34.35
C ALA A 809 -10.88 16.34 33.76
N THR A 810 -11.00 16.39 32.43
CA THR A 810 -11.69 17.48 31.72
C THR A 810 -13.18 17.51 32.05
N LEU A 811 -13.85 16.35 32.06
CA LEU A 811 -15.28 16.22 32.41
C LEU A 811 -15.56 16.57 33.88
N LEU A 812 -14.61 16.29 34.78
CA LEU A 812 -14.72 16.62 36.21
C LEU A 812 -14.38 18.09 36.53
N GLY A 813 -14.06 18.91 35.53
CA GLY A 813 -13.65 20.31 35.73
C GLY A 813 -12.30 20.45 36.44
N VAL A 814 -11.53 19.36 36.56
CA VAL A 814 -10.19 19.33 37.14
C VAL A 814 -9.16 19.49 36.01
N ALA A 815 -9.32 20.52 35.18
CA ALA A 815 -8.23 20.95 34.32
C ALA A 815 -7.38 21.91 35.14
N ALA A 816 -6.31 21.38 35.74
CA ALA A 816 -5.31 22.18 36.39
C ALA A 816 -4.78 23.22 35.38
N GLU A 817 -4.84 24.50 35.76
CA GLU A 817 -3.97 25.52 35.19
C GLU A 817 -2.51 25.03 35.33
N ALA A 818 -1.89 24.71 34.19
CA ALA A 818 -0.45 24.50 34.06
C ALA A 818 0.01 24.97 32.68
#